data_AF-A0A095CKW0-F1
#
_entry.id   AF-A0A095CKW0-F1
#
_cell.length_a   1.000
_cell.length_b   1.000
_cell.length_c   1.000
_cell.angle_alpha   90.00
_cell.angle_beta   90.00
_cell.angle_gamma   90.00
#
_symmetry.space_group_name_H-M   'P 1'
#
loop_
_entity.id
_entity.type
_entity.pdbx_description
1 polymer ?
#
loop_
_entity_poly.entity_id
_entity_poly.type
_entity_poly.pdbx_seq_one_letter_code
_entity_poly.pdbx_strand_id
1 'polypeptide(L)'
;MSTPPFLPLVEPQDVALLSSLALITPVLVASDHLGQIRQSLPANASYYIQASDNEDLIALLDGGAQKLVVTPQQLEAGGAGIPKERLILRVSEEELSTSKHLAQQTGGILIISSVPHNAKSLALPGVDVYLQLPEVQPLRILNLIKSSRPSSYVIPSSYLSLESSTTAEKISIPEAFLAPIISDRPDGLFPTIVSSYNHSTTPLGLVYSSVESVKESILTQKGVYQSRKHGLWRKGETSGAVQQVTGIKLDCDNDALIFEVVQHGSGFCHLPQSTCFGDLSGIAKLSDTLTSRLASAPEGSYTKRLFTDEKLLRSKIMEEAEELCDAQTKEEVAFEAADLVYFALTRCISKGVSWRDVEAALDKKALKVTRRKGDAKPKWEEKTKEIVRENGEAKSTVPEPVKLPEPESEDAPIKMRAVTLSTLSALEQKDLLLRPVLNSLAMIDKVKPIVERVRQEGDAGLKAMTKQFDRADLSSNVLLPPFETPGEDVLPKDVREAIDVAYNNVKEFHQAQNEKEPLVVETMPGVTCSRFARPIARVGVYVPGGTAILPSTAIMLGVPAQVAGCKTIVLATPPRQDGSISPEVLYVAKLTGVTCILKAGGAQAVGAMAYGTDEVPKVDKIFGPGNQWVTAAKMLVQNDTDALVAIDMPAGPSEVLVIADHTANPVFVASDLLSQAEHGVDSQVILLAINLTPEHLAAIEAEIDRQARALPRVKIAREAIKKSVTVEVKDLEEAVKFSNEYAPEHLILHLEKAEEVVAEIENAGSVFVGPFSPESCGDYASGTNHTLPTNGFARQFSGVNTLSFQKHITSQTVSAEGLKKLGPYVVRLAEREGLEAHANAVRVRLAELNKQ
;
A
#
# COMPACT_ATOMS: atom_id res chain seq x y z
N MET A 1 6.71 -16.48 -8.04
CA MET A 1 6.87 -17.62 -7.11
C MET A 1 8.30 -17.60 -6.63
N SER A 2 8.54 -17.83 -5.34
CA SER A 2 9.89 -18.12 -4.85
C SER A 2 10.44 -19.37 -5.55
N THR A 3 11.75 -19.40 -5.79
CA THR A 3 12.44 -20.60 -6.29
C THR A 3 12.18 -21.75 -5.31
N PRO A 4 11.79 -22.96 -5.76
CA PRO A 4 11.44 -24.04 -4.83
C PRO A 4 12.63 -24.47 -3.97
N PRO A 5 12.43 -24.94 -2.73
CA PRO A 5 13.50 -25.43 -1.85
C PRO A 5 14.45 -26.43 -2.53
N PHE A 6 13.88 -27.35 -3.30
CA PHE A 6 14.57 -28.29 -4.18
C PHE A 6 13.60 -28.71 -5.30
N LEU A 7 14.14 -29.26 -6.38
CA LEU A 7 13.38 -29.72 -7.54
C LEU A 7 13.64 -31.22 -7.79
N PRO A 8 12.73 -32.13 -7.43
CA PRO A 8 12.90 -33.56 -7.67
C PRO A 8 12.81 -33.89 -9.17
N LEU A 9 13.82 -34.55 -9.72
CA LEU A 9 13.77 -35.18 -11.04
C LEU A 9 13.19 -36.59 -10.87
N VAL A 10 11.94 -36.79 -11.27
CA VAL A 10 11.17 -38.01 -10.98
C VAL A 10 11.26 -39.03 -12.10
N GLU A 11 11.56 -40.26 -11.73
CA GLU A 11 11.59 -41.43 -12.61
C GLU A 11 10.34 -42.33 -12.44
N PRO A 12 9.95 -43.11 -13.46
CA PRO A 12 8.73 -43.92 -13.43
C PRO A 12 8.62 -44.92 -12.27
N GLN A 13 9.74 -45.47 -11.79
CA GLN A 13 9.76 -46.41 -10.66
C GLN A 13 9.48 -45.75 -9.29
N ASP A 14 9.58 -44.42 -9.19
CA ASP A 14 9.50 -43.68 -7.93
C ASP A 14 8.16 -42.93 -7.75
N VAL A 15 7.12 -43.31 -8.51
CA VAL A 15 5.78 -42.68 -8.46
C VAL A 15 5.15 -42.67 -7.06
N ALA A 16 5.55 -43.59 -6.17
CA ALA A 16 5.10 -43.62 -4.78
C ALA A 16 5.47 -42.35 -4.00
N LEU A 17 6.53 -41.64 -4.41
CA LEU A 17 6.98 -40.40 -3.78
C LEU A 17 6.14 -39.18 -4.18
N LEU A 18 5.44 -39.24 -5.32
CA LEU A 18 4.74 -38.10 -5.93
C LEU A 18 3.72 -37.46 -5.00
N SER A 19 3.02 -38.27 -4.20
CA SER A 19 1.97 -37.78 -3.31
C SER A 19 2.51 -36.84 -2.22
N SER A 20 3.73 -37.06 -1.72
CA SER A 20 4.39 -36.16 -0.76
C SER A 20 5.15 -35.03 -1.45
N LEU A 21 5.79 -35.29 -2.59
CA LEU A 21 6.53 -34.27 -3.34
C LEU A 21 5.60 -33.16 -3.86
N ALA A 22 4.46 -33.55 -4.44
CA ALA A 22 3.49 -32.62 -5.01
C ALA A 22 2.85 -31.67 -3.98
N LEU A 23 2.91 -31.99 -2.69
CA LEU A 23 2.44 -31.09 -1.63
C LEU A 23 3.35 -29.87 -1.50
N ILE A 24 4.66 -30.05 -1.70
CA ILE A 24 5.67 -29.11 -1.18
C ILE A 24 6.53 -28.46 -2.27
N THR A 25 6.58 -29.04 -3.47
CA THR A 25 7.42 -28.53 -4.57
C THR A 25 6.92 -29.01 -5.93
N PRO A 26 7.15 -28.26 -7.03
CA PRO A 26 6.99 -28.78 -8.39
C PRO A 26 7.88 -30.00 -8.62
N VAL A 27 7.45 -30.91 -9.50
CA VAL A 27 8.29 -32.05 -9.91
C VAL A 27 8.84 -31.87 -11.32
N LEU A 28 10.10 -32.22 -11.57
CA LEU A 28 10.70 -32.24 -12.90
C LEU A 28 10.58 -33.65 -13.49
N VAL A 29 10.10 -33.76 -14.72
CA VAL A 29 9.89 -35.04 -15.40
C VAL A 29 10.52 -34.98 -16.79
N ALA A 30 11.29 -35.99 -17.19
CA ALA A 30 11.75 -36.10 -18.58
C ALA A 30 10.55 -36.34 -19.52
N SER A 31 10.52 -35.69 -20.69
CA SER A 31 9.41 -35.83 -21.64
C SER A 31 9.12 -37.29 -22.02
N ASP A 32 10.17 -38.10 -22.15
CA ASP A 32 10.07 -39.54 -22.46
C ASP A 32 9.29 -40.34 -21.41
N HIS A 33 9.31 -39.88 -20.15
CA HIS A 33 8.66 -40.53 -19.02
C HIS A 33 7.31 -39.90 -18.65
N LEU A 34 6.95 -38.78 -19.28
CA LEU A 34 5.75 -38.02 -18.95
C LEU A 34 4.48 -38.86 -19.03
N GLY A 35 4.32 -39.69 -20.07
CA GLY A 35 3.13 -40.51 -20.25
C GLY A 35 2.86 -41.49 -19.11
N GLN A 36 3.92 -42.02 -18.50
CA GLN A 36 3.84 -42.98 -17.38
C GLN A 36 3.56 -42.24 -16.06
N ILE A 37 4.30 -41.16 -15.79
CA ILE A 37 4.21 -40.41 -14.53
C ILE A 37 2.91 -39.59 -14.43
N ARG A 38 2.41 -39.07 -15.56
CA ARG A 38 1.22 -38.21 -15.62
C ARG A 38 -0.05 -38.86 -15.07
N GLN A 39 -0.16 -40.18 -15.14
CA GLN A 39 -1.31 -40.91 -14.60
C GLN A 39 -1.28 -40.99 -13.06
N SER A 40 -0.09 -40.86 -12.46
CA SER A 40 0.14 -40.92 -11.01
C SER A 40 0.32 -39.55 -10.36
N LEU A 41 0.43 -38.48 -11.16
CA LEU A 41 0.52 -37.11 -10.68
C LEU A 41 -0.79 -36.67 -10.00
N PRO A 42 -0.76 -36.18 -8.75
CA PRO A 42 -1.94 -35.58 -8.12
C PRO A 42 -2.52 -34.45 -8.96
N ALA A 43 -3.83 -34.27 -8.93
CA ALA A 43 -4.53 -33.30 -9.80
C ALA A 43 -4.07 -31.85 -9.59
N ASN A 44 -3.59 -31.52 -8.39
CA ASN A 44 -3.08 -30.21 -8.00
C ASN A 44 -1.55 -30.08 -8.12
N ALA A 45 -0.86 -31.12 -8.59
CA ALA A 45 0.60 -31.12 -8.69
C ALA A 45 1.08 -30.14 -9.77
N SER A 46 2.05 -29.30 -9.41
CA SER A 46 2.86 -28.57 -10.38
C SER A 46 3.96 -29.48 -10.92
N TYR A 47 4.19 -29.43 -12.23
CA TYR A 47 5.28 -30.17 -12.86
C TYR A 47 5.96 -29.37 -13.96
N TYR A 48 7.26 -29.57 -14.06
CA TYR A 48 8.14 -29.08 -15.10
C TYR A 48 8.54 -30.26 -15.99
N ILE A 49 8.88 -29.99 -17.25
CA ILE A 49 9.32 -31.03 -18.18
C ILE A 49 10.75 -30.74 -18.64
N GLN A 50 11.62 -31.74 -18.56
CA GLN A 50 12.90 -31.73 -19.26
C GLN A 50 12.68 -32.28 -20.67
N ALA A 51 12.83 -31.42 -21.68
CA ALA A 51 12.51 -31.75 -23.06
C ALA A 51 13.63 -32.58 -23.71
N SER A 52 13.25 -33.68 -24.37
CA SER A 52 14.11 -34.47 -25.25
C SER A 52 14.28 -33.80 -26.62
N ASP A 53 15.27 -34.26 -27.40
CA ASP A 53 15.55 -33.70 -28.73
C ASP A 53 14.35 -33.85 -29.68
N ASN A 54 14.08 -32.81 -30.48
CA ASN A 54 12.99 -32.74 -31.47
C ASN A 54 11.55 -32.74 -30.92
N GLU A 55 11.35 -32.40 -29.65
CA GLU A 55 10.02 -32.22 -29.05
C GLU A 55 9.34 -30.90 -29.44
N ASP A 56 8.02 -30.93 -29.56
CA ASP A 56 7.20 -29.71 -29.72
C ASP A 56 7.00 -29.04 -28.35
N LEU A 57 7.83 -28.04 -28.07
CA LEU A 57 7.83 -27.30 -26.81
C LEU A 57 6.46 -26.65 -26.51
N ILE A 58 5.77 -26.17 -27.54
CA ILE A 58 4.45 -25.55 -27.38
C ILE A 58 3.41 -26.61 -26.99
N ALA A 59 3.45 -27.78 -27.63
CA ALA A 59 2.56 -28.88 -27.29
C ALA A 59 2.75 -29.37 -25.84
N LEU A 60 4.00 -29.42 -25.35
CA LEU A 60 4.29 -29.77 -23.96
C LEU A 60 3.71 -28.75 -22.96
N LEU A 61 3.85 -27.45 -23.24
CA LEU A 61 3.28 -26.37 -22.42
C LEU A 61 1.75 -26.36 -22.45
N ASP A 62 1.15 -26.51 -23.64
CA ASP A 62 -0.31 -26.63 -23.80
C ASP A 62 -0.88 -27.89 -23.15
N GLY A 63 -0.04 -28.91 -22.98
CA GLY A 63 -0.29 -30.11 -22.19
C GLY A 63 -0.44 -29.85 -20.69
N GLY A 64 0.00 -28.69 -20.20
CA GLY A 64 -0.16 -28.25 -18.80
C GLY A 64 1.14 -28.15 -18.01
N ALA A 65 2.32 -28.31 -18.63
CA ALA A 65 3.61 -28.13 -17.96
C ALA A 65 3.80 -26.67 -17.53
N GLN A 66 4.24 -26.42 -16.29
CA GLN A 66 4.46 -25.07 -15.80
C GLN A 66 5.75 -24.45 -16.34
N LYS A 67 6.83 -25.22 -16.46
CA LYS A 67 8.10 -24.78 -17.07
C LYS A 67 8.71 -25.91 -17.90
N LEU A 68 9.49 -25.56 -18.91
CA LEU A 68 10.33 -26.49 -19.66
C LEU A 68 11.80 -26.24 -19.35
N VAL A 69 12.54 -27.32 -19.13
CA VAL A 69 13.99 -27.34 -19.08
C VAL A 69 14.49 -27.70 -20.49
N VAL A 70 15.22 -26.79 -21.12
CA VAL A 70 15.64 -26.87 -22.53
C VAL A 70 17.14 -26.63 -22.68
N THR A 71 17.76 -27.25 -23.68
CA THR A 71 19.16 -27.00 -24.07
C THR A 71 19.29 -25.70 -24.88
N PRO A 72 20.50 -25.13 -25.03
CA PRO A 72 20.74 -23.98 -25.92
C PRO A 72 20.19 -24.19 -27.34
N GLN A 73 20.42 -25.39 -27.90
CA GLN A 73 19.94 -25.73 -29.25
C GLN A 73 18.41 -25.75 -29.35
N GLN A 74 17.72 -26.32 -28.36
CA GLN A 74 16.25 -26.34 -28.32
C GLN A 74 15.66 -24.94 -28.13
N LEU A 75 16.30 -24.10 -27.30
CA LEU A 75 15.87 -22.73 -27.07
C LEU A 75 15.93 -21.90 -28.37
N GLU A 76 17.01 -22.02 -29.13
CA GLU A 76 17.18 -21.34 -30.42
C GLU A 76 16.22 -21.86 -31.49
N ALA A 77 15.97 -23.17 -31.52
CA ALA A 77 15.11 -23.79 -32.53
C ALA A 77 13.60 -23.61 -32.27
N GLY A 78 13.16 -23.55 -31.01
CA GLY A 78 11.74 -23.63 -30.64
C GLY A 78 11.30 -22.72 -29.49
N GLY A 79 12.18 -21.87 -28.95
CA GLY A 79 11.85 -20.96 -27.85
C GLY A 79 11.05 -19.71 -28.26
N ALA A 80 11.03 -19.37 -29.55
CA ALA A 80 10.37 -18.17 -30.04
C ALA A 80 8.86 -18.19 -29.78
N GLY A 81 8.34 -17.16 -29.10
CA GLY A 81 6.92 -17.03 -28.76
C GLY A 81 6.50 -17.70 -27.45
N ILE A 82 7.41 -18.42 -26.78
CA ILE A 82 7.19 -18.93 -25.43
C ILE A 82 7.60 -17.85 -24.42
N PRO A 83 6.77 -17.53 -23.40
CA PRO A 83 7.16 -16.58 -22.37
C PRO A 83 8.39 -17.05 -21.59
N LYS A 84 9.38 -16.17 -21.40
CA LYS A 84 10.68 -16.53 -20.81
C LYS A 84 10.56 -17.22 -19.45
N GLU A 85 9.62 -16.81 -18.62
CA GLU A 85 9.34 -17.37 -17.29
C GLU A 85 8.93 -18.85 -17.31
N ARG A 86 8.53 -19.36 -18.47
CA ARG A 86 8.18 -20.76 -18.72
C ARG A 86 9.37 -21.61 -19.17
N LEU A 87 10.56 -21.03 -19.31
CA LEU A 87 11.76 -21.71 -19.79
C LEU A 87 12.86 -21.68 -18.73
N ILE A 88 13.58 -22.79 -18.63
CA ILE A 88 14.78 -22.99 -17.81
C ILE A 88 15.88 -23.49 -18.76
N LEU A 89 16.96 -22.72 -18.90
CA LEU A 89 18.08 -23.10 -19.76
C LEU A 89 18.97 -24.12 -19.04
N ARG A 90 19.14 -25.32 -19.58
CA ARG A 90 20.02 -26.37 -19.06
C ARG A 90 21.40 -26.29 -19.71
N VAL A 91 22.44 -26.15 -18.89
CA VAL A 91 23.84 -26.07 -19.33
C VAL A 91 24.76 -26.87 -18.42
N SER A 92 25.87 -27.35 -18.97
CA SER A 92 27.02 -27.79 -18.18
C SER A 92 27.83 -26.61 -17.64
N GLU A 93 28.71 -26.85 -16.67
CA GLU A 93 29.65 -25.84 -16.17
C GLU A 93 30.52 -25.23 -17.29
N GLU A 94 30.90 -26.04 -18.29
CA GLU A 94 31.74 -25.61 -19.41
C GLU A 94 31.00 -24.64 -20.34
N GLU A 95 29.72 -24.91 -20.59
CA GLU A 95 28.83 -24.10 -21.44
C GLU A 95 28.30 -22.84 -20.76
N LEU A 96 28.47 -22.73 -19.43
CA LEU A 96 27.90 -21.65 -18.64
C LEU A 96 28.39 -20.28 -19.12
N SER A 97 29.68 -20.15 -19.43
CA SER A 97 30.30 -18.88 -19.84
C SER A 97 29.78 -18.38 -21.20
N THR A 98 29.58 -19.28 -22.15
CA THR A 98 29.13 -18.97 -23.51
C THR A 98 27.61 -18.80 -23.58
N SER A 99 26.86 -19.47 -22.70
CA SER A 99 25.39 -19.50 -22.71
C SER A 99 24.73 -18.45 -21.81
N LYS A 100 25.50 -17.58 -21.12
CA LYS A 100 24.94 -16.55 -20.23
C LYS A 100 23.95 -15.62 -20.91
N HIS A 101 24.21 -15.27 -22.17
CA HIS A 101 23.34 -14.39 -22.94
C HIS A 101 21.98 -15.04 -23.24
N LEU A 102 21.95 -16.36 -23.44
CA LEU A 102 20.72 -17.13 -23.59
C LEU A 102 19.94 -17.25 -22.27
N ALA A 103 20.65 -17.37 -21.15
CA ALA A 103 20.01 -17.43 -19.82
C ALA A 103 19.21 -16.16 -19.47
N GLN A 104 19.53 -15.01 -20.06
CA GLN A 104 18.73 -13.78 -19.91
C GLN A 104 17.38 -13.84 -20.64
N GLN A 105 17.24 -14.77 -21.58
CA GLN A 105 16.01 -15.02 -22.35
C GLN A 105 15.12 -16.07 -21.67
N THR A 106 15.54 -16.62 -20.52
CA THR A 106 14.79 -17.61 -19.74
C THR A 106 14.48 -17.08 -18.34
N GLY A 107 13.50 -17.69 -17.67
CA GLY A 107 13.15 -17.39 -16.28
C GLY A 107 14.00 -18.14 -15.27
N GLY A 108 14.71 -19.17 -15.71
CA GLY A 108 15.68 -19.90 -14.90
C GLY A 108 16.84 -20.47 -15.71
N ILE A 109 17.85 -20.93 -14.99
CA ILE A 109 19.00 -21.66 -15.52
C ILE A 109 19.27 -22.89 -14.65
N LEU A 110 19.39 -24.06 -15.26
CA LEU A 110 19.81 -25.31 -14.62
C LEU A 110 21.26 -25.59 -14.99
N ILE A 111 22.15 -25.59 -14.00
CA ILE A 111 23.58 -25.80 -14.20
C ILE A 111 23.98 -27.15 -13.62
N ILE A 112 24.62 -27.99 -14.44
CA ILE A 112 25.22 -29.24 -13.98
C ILE A 112 26.64 -28.93 -13.52
N SER A 113 26.84 -28.83 -12.20
CA SER A 113 28.09 -28.35 -11.61
C SER A 113 28.32 -28.83 -10.19
N SER A 114 29.58 -29.02 -9.82
CA SER A 114 30.01 -29.23 -8.43
C SER A 114 30.27 -27.92 -7.68
N VAL A 115 30.31 -26.79 -8.41
CA VAL A 115 30.53 -25.44 -7.88
C VAL A 115 29.17 -24.84 -7.48
N PRO A 116 29.03 -24.31 -6.25
CA PRO A 116 27.84 -23.58 -5.86
C PRO A 116 27.71 -22.28 -6.67
N HIS A 117 26.59 -22.12 -7.37
CA HIS A 117 26.24 -20.86 -8.04
C HIS A 117 24.95 -20.28 -7.48
N ASN A 118 24.83 -18.97 -7.54
CA ASN A 118 23.60 -18.21 -7.33
C ASN A 118 23.49 -17.05 -8.33
N ALA A 119 22.29 -16.46 -8.44
CA ALA A 119 22.01 -15.39 -9.41
C ALA A 119 23.01 -14.22 -9.33
N LYS A 120 23.45 -13.87 -8.12
CA LYS A 120 24.44 -12.80 -7.87
C LYS A 120 25.82 -13.18 -8.41
N SER A 121 26.31 -14.37 -8.09
CA SER A 121 27.60 -14.88 -8.57
C SER A 121 27.67 -15.02 -10.09
N LEU A 122 26.53 -15.25 -10.74
CA LEU A 122 26.43 -15.42 -12.18
C LEU A 122 26.24 -14.10 -12.95
N ALA A 123 25.92 -13.00 -12.23
CA ALA A 123 25.47 -11.73 -12.80
C ALA A 123 24.18 -11.85 -13.64
N LEU A 124 23.22 -12.65 -13.16
CA LEU A 124 21.92 -12.90 -13.81
C LEU A 124 20.77 -12.48 -12.87
N PRO A 125 20.54 -11.17 -12.63
CA PRO A 125 19.48 -10.71 -11.74
C PRO A 125 18.10 -11.10 -12.29
N GLY A 126 17.25 -11.66 -11.42
CA GLY A 126 15.89 -12.07 -11.79
C GLY A 126 15.77 -13.41 -12.52
N VAL A 127 16.84 -14.19 -12.61
CA VAL A 127 16.84 -15.56 -13.16
C VAL A 127 16.95 -16.56 -12.01
N ASP A 128 16.00 -17.51 -11.93
CA ASP A 128 16.03 -18.61 -10.97
C ASP A 128 17.24 -19.53 -11.25
N VAL A 129 18.07 -19.82 -10.24
CA VAL A 129 19.22 -20.72 -10.42
C VAL A 129 18.91 -22.09 -9.83
N TYR A 130 18.99 -23.11 -10.69
CA TYR A 130 18.87 -24.52 -10.34
C TYR A 130 20.23 -25.20 -10.51
N LEU A 131 20.61 -26.06 -9.58
CA LEU A 131 21.89 -26.77 -9.58
C LEU A 131 21.67 -28.27 -9.54
N GLN A 132 22.33 -28.99 -10.45
CA GLN A 132 22.41 -30.45 -10.43
C GLN A 132 23.86 -30.86 -10.20
N LEU A 133 24.12 -31.60 -9.12
CA LEU A 133 25.47 -32.12 -8.87
C LEU A 133 25.75 -33.29 -9.83
N PRO A 134 26.95 -33.37 -10.44
CA PRO A 134 27.36 -34.54 -11.23
C PRO A 134 27.40 -35.84 -10.40
N GLU A 135 27.80 -35.72 -9.13
CA GLU A 135 27.79 -36.82 -8.16
C GLU A 135 26.84 -36.48 -7.00
N VAL A 136 25.88 -37.37 -6.77
CA VAL A 136 24.86 -37.19 -5.73
C VAL A 136 25.35 -37.78 -4.42
N GLN A 137 25.56 -36.93 -3.42
CA GLN A 137 25.84 -37.31 -2.04
C GLN A 137 24.74 -36.76 -1.13
N PRO A 138 23.82 -37.60 -0.62
CA PRO A 138 22.62 -37.19 0.11
C PRO A 138 22.87 -36.14 1.20
N LEU A 139 23.80 -36.42 2.13
CA LEU A 139 24.15 -35.51 3.23
C LEU A 139 24.78 -34.21 2.75
N ARG A 140 25.56 -34.24 1.67
CA ARG A 140 26.15 -33.04 1.08
C ARG A 140 25.07 -32.14 0.49
N ILE A 141 24.12 -32.71 -0.25
CA ILE A 141 23.02 -31.96 -0.86
C ILE A 141 22.13 -31.35 0.22
N LEU A 142 21.79 -32.09 1.27
CA LEU A 142 20.99 -31.56 2.37
C LEU A 142 21.66 -30.34 3.03
N ASN A 143 22.96 -30.41 3.28
CA ASN A 143 23.73 -29.27 3.79
C ASN A 143 23.78 -28.10 2.80
N LEU A 144 23.87 -28.37 1.51
CA LEU A 144 23.88 -27.35 0.47
C LEU A 144 22.52 -26.65 0.34
N ILE A 145 21.40 -27.37 0.41
CA ILE A 145 20.06 -26.76 0.45
C ILE A 145 19.96 -25.79 1.63
N LYS A 146 20.46 -26.21 2.80
CA LYS A 146 20.48 -25.38 4.01
C LYS A 146 21.29 -24.09 3.86
N SER A 147 22.40 -24.12 3.11
CA SER A 147 23.32 -22.98 2.99
C SER A 147 23.10 -22.07 1.78
N SER A 148 22.38 -22.51 0.75
CA SER A 148 22.45 -21.90 -0.59
C SER A 148 21.20 -21.11 -0.97
N ARG A 149 20.76 -20.16 -0.15
CA ARG A 149 19.67 -19.25 -0.52
C ARG A 149 20.19 -18.18 -1.51
N PRO A 150 19.58 -17.96 -2.71
CA PRO A 150 18.28 -18.46 -3.21
C PRO A 150 18.36 -19.57 -4.30
N SER A 151 19.40 -20.39 -4.36
CA SER A 151 19.54 -21.46 -5.37
C SER A 151 18.77 -22.73 -4.99
N SER A 152 18.20 -23.41 -5.98
CA SER A 152 17.48 -24.68 -5.80
C SER A 152 18.27 -25.85 -6.34
N TYR A 153 18.22 -27.01 -5.65
CA TYR A 153 18.93 -28.20 -6.09
C TYR A 153 17.99 -29.17 -6.82
N VAL A 154 18.41 -29.62 -8.00
CA VAL A 154 17.76 -30.72 -8.71
C VAL A 154 18.26 -32.05 -8.17
N ILE A 155 17.32 -32.89 -7.70
CA ILE A 155 17.65 -34.13 -7.00
C ILE A 155 16.94 -35.29 -7.71
N PRO A 156 17.65 -36.31 -8.22
CA PRO A 156 17.00 -37.50 -8.77
C PRO A 156 16.19 -38.24 -7.70
N SER A 157 14.98 -38.68 -8.06
CA SER A 157 14.03 -39.31 -7.13
C SER A 157 14.56 -40.59 -6.49
N SER A 158 15.51 -41.27 -7.15
CA SER A 158 16.19 -42.46 -6.61
C SER A 158 16.93 -42.19 -5.29
N TYR A 159 17.31 -40.93 -5.04
CA TYR A 159 17.96 -40.49 -3.80
C TYR A 159 16.99 -39.86 -2.80
N LEU A 160 15.68 -39.89 -3.05
CA LEU A 160 14.66 -39.38 -2.14
C LEU A 160 13.96 -40.53 -1.41
N SER A 161 13.51 -40.29 -0.18
CA SER A 161 12.76 -41.27 0.61
C SER A 161 11.61 -40.62 1.40
N LEU A 162 10.63 -41.46 1.74
CA LEU A 162 9.54 -41.15 2.69
C LEU A 162 9.94 -41.46 4.14
N GLU A 163 11.22 -41.73 4.41
CA GLU A 163 11.70 -41.92 5.77
C GLU A 163 11.76 -40.58 6.50
N SER A 164 11.66 -40.60 7.82
CA SER A 164 11.64 -39.38 8.65
C SER A 164 12.99 -38.68 8.76
N SER A 165 14.08 -39.36 8.38
CA SER A 165 15.46 -38.88 8.50
C SER A 165 16.29 -39.26 7.29
N THR A 166 17.23 -38.40 6.92
CA THR A 166 18.20 -38.61 5.84
C THR A 166 19.27 -39.62 6.25
N THR A 167 19.63 -40.51 5.33
CA THR A 167 20.70 -41.50 5.47
C THR A 167 21.88 -41.17 4.56
N ALA A 168 22.92 -42.00 4.59
CA ALA A 168 24.04 -41.87 3.65
C ALA A 168 23.63 -42.12 2.19
N GLU A 169 22.52 -42.83 1.96
CA GLU A 169 22.07 -43.28 0.64
C GLU A 169 20.85 -42.50 0.11
N LYS A 170 19.98 -42.00 1.00
CA LYS A 170 18.75 -41.28 0.63
C LYS A 170 18.49 -40.05 1.50
N ILE A 171 17.93 -39.01 0.87
CA ILE A 171 17.47 -37.77 1.50
C ILE A 171 15.99 -37.90 1.87
N SER A 172 15.67 -37.63 3.13
CA SER A 172 14.28 -37.53 3.56
C SER A 172 13.61 -36.34 2.90
N ILE A 173 12.49 -36.59 2.20
CA ILE A 173 11.72 -35.53 1.51
C ILE A 173 11.34 -34.40 2.47
N PRO A 174 10.78 -34.68 3.67
CA PRO A 174 10.54 -33.64 4.67
C PRO A 174 11.77 -32.85 5.09
N GLU A 175 12.94 -33.49 5.27
CA GLU A 175 14.16 -32.78 5.66
C GLU A 175 14.71 -31.91 4.55
N ALA A 176 14.63 -32.35 3.29
CA ALA A 176 15.00 -31.53 2.14
C ALA A 176 14.13 -30.26 2.06
N PHE A 177 12.82 -30.40 2.31
CA PHE A 177 11.89 -29.26 2.34
C PHE A 177 12.13 -28.32 3.52
N LEU A 178 12.44 -28.86 4.70
CA LEU A 178 12.68 -28.08 5.93
C LEU A 178 14.09 -27.48 6.01
N ALA A 179 15.06 -28.03 5.27
CA ALA A 179 16.46 -27.61 5.33
C ALA A 179 16.68 -26.10 5.12
N PRO A 180 15.99 -25.42 4.18
CA PRO A 180 16.13 -23.99 3.99
C PRO A 180 15.10 -23.19 4.77
N ILE A 181 14.39 -23.73 5.77
CA ILE A 181 13.39 -23.00 6.56
C ILE A 181 14.01 -22.59 7.90
N ILE A 182 13.83 -21.33 8.29
CA ILE A 182 14.35 -20.80 9.56
C ILE A 182 13.20 -20.06 10.24
N SER A 183 12.84 -20.47 11.45
CA SER A 183 11.84 -19.75 12.25
C SER A 183 12.45 -18.46 12.80
N ASP A 184 11.73 -17.35 12.69
CA ASP A 184 12.02 -16.07 13.32
C ASP A 184 11.60 -16.04 14.81
N ARG A 185 10.93 -17.10 15.29
CA ARG A 185 10.41 -17.20 16.65
C ARG A 185 11.43 -17.79 17.63
N PRO A 186 11.46 -17.30 18.88
CA PRO A 186 12.31 -17.86 19.93
C PRO A 186 12.01 -19.33 20.30
N ASP A 187 10.78 -19.79 20.06
CA ASP A 187 10.36 -21.18 20.32
C ASP A 187 10.66 -22.13 19.16
N GLY A 188 11.22 -21.63 18.05
CA GLY A 188 11.55 -22.40 16.87
C GLY A 188 10.35 -22.93 16.09
N LEU A 189 9.12 -22.49 16.42
CA LEU A 189 7.92 -22.88 15.70
C LEU A 189 7.71 -22.00 14.47
N PHE A 190 7.13 -22.56 13.43
CA PHE A 190 6.75 -21.85 12.21
C PHE A 190 5.32 -21.34 12.35
N PRO A 191 5.05 -20.04 12.14
CA PRO A 191 3.69 -19.57 11.91
C PRO A 191 3.10 -20.27 10.68
N THR A 192 1.93 -20.89 10.84
CA THR A 192 1.29 -21.66 9.77
C THR A 192 -0.14 -21.17 9.56
N ILE A 193 -0.40 -20.57 8.39
CA ILE A 193 -1.77 -20.26 7.96
C ILE A 193 -2.38 -21.54 7.40
N VAL A 194 -3.52 -21.95 7.94
CA VAL A 194 -4.29 -23.06 7.39
C VAL A 194 -5.36 -22.46 6.49
N SER A 195 -5.36 -22.82 5.21
CA SER A 195 -6.26 -22.30 4.19
C SER A 195 -7.09 -23.41 3.58
N SER A 196 -8.32 -23.11 3.19
CA SER A 196 -9.23 -24.08 2.59
C SER A 196 -8.95 -24.25 1.10
N TYR A 197 -8.65 -25.48 0.69
CA TYR A 197 -8.49 -25.84 -0.72
C TYR A 197 -9.80 -25.66 -1.52
N ASN A 198 -10.95 -26.00 -0.91
CA ASN A 198 -12.26 -25.95 -1.58
C ASN A 198 -12.81 -24.52 -1.75
N HIS A 199 -12.30 -23.56 -0.98
CA HIS A 199 -12.79 -22.18 -0.93
C HIS A 199 -11.74 -21.18 -1.39
N SER A 200 -11.10 -21.41 -2.55
CA SER A 200 -10.16 -20.45 -3.14
C SER A 200 -9.04 -20.01 -2.19
N THR A 201 -8.48 -20.95 -1.42
CA THR A 201 -7.41 -20.69 -0.43
C THR A 201 -7.82 -19.77 0.73
N THR A 202 -9.12 -19.61 1.00
CA THR A 202 -9.65 -18.83 2.15
C THR A 202 -9.01 -19.28 3.46
N PRO A 203 -8.41 -18.36 4.25
CA PRO A 203 -7.83 -18.70 5.55
C PRO A 203 -8.87 -19.28 6.51
N LEU A 204 -8.61 -20.49 6.99
CA LEU A 204 -9.39 -21.15 8.03
C LEU A 204 -8.89 -20.77 9.43
N GLY A 205 -7.60 -20.53 9.61
CA GLY A 205 -7.03 -20.08 10.88
C GLY A 205 -5.51 -20.03 10.91
N LEU A 206 -4.97 -19.50 12.01
CA LEU A 206 -3.53 -19.46 12.29
C LEU A 206 -3.19 -20.52 13.35
N VAL A 207 -2.21 -21.36 13.04
CA VAL A 207 -1.62 -22.34 13.96
C VAL A 207 -0.10 -22.19 13.96
N TYR A 208 0.56 -22.98 14.79
CA TYR A 208 2.02 -23.07 14.79
C TYR A 208 2.41 -24.49 14.42
N SER A 209 3.49 -24.64 13.65
CA SER A 209 4.03 -25.93 13.27
C SER A 209 5.45 -26.09 13.80
N SER A 210 5.76 -27.24 14.39
CA SER A 210 7.14 -27.69 14.66
C SER A 210 7.70 -28.43 13.46
N VAL A 211 9.02 -28.63 13.44
CA VAL A 211 9.72 -29.51 12.48
C VAL A 211 9.01 -30.86 12.39
N GLU A 212 8.70 -31.47 13.53
CA GLU A 212 8.03 -32.77 13.62
C GLU A 212 6.63 -32.74 13.01
N SER A 213 5.86 -31.67 13.25
CA SER A 213 4.50 -31.54 12.69
C SER A 213 4.48 -31.38 11.18
N VAL A 214 5.46 -30.65 10.61
CA VAL A 214 5.60 -30.52 9.15
C VAL A 214 6.04 -31.85 8.55
N LYS A 215 7.01 -32.55 9.18
CA LYS A 215 7.43 -33.90 8.75
C LYS A 215 6.25 -34.86 8.69
N GLU A 216 5.47 -34.94 9.76
CA GLU A 216 4.32 -35.83 9.82
C GLU A 216 3.25 -35.43 8.79
N SER A 217 2.99 -34.14 8.60
CA SER A 217 2.01 -33.67 7.61
C SER A 217 2.39 -34.04 6.18
N ILE A 218 3.67 -33.95 5.82
CA ILE A 218 4.17 -34.33 4.49
C ILE A 218 4.03 -35.85 4.25
N LEU A 219 4.33 -36.66 5.26
CA LEU A 219 4.32 -38.12 5.16
C LEU A 219 2.89 -38.69 5.20
N THR A 220 2.02 -38.11 6.01
CA THR A 220 0.67 -38.62 6.24
C THR A 220 -0.41 -37.93 5.41
N GLN A 221 -0.09 -36.76 4.81
CA GLN A 221 -1.06 -35.87 4.16
C GLN A 221 -2.20 -35.42 5.08
N LYS A 222 -1.96 -35.39 6.39
CA LYS A 222 -2.94 -34.94 7.40
C LYS A 222 -2.52 -33.61 8.02
N GLY A 223 -3.50 -32.83 8.46
CA GLY A 223 -3.24 -31.59 9.20
C GLY A 223 -2.69 -31.89 10.59
N VAL A 224 -1.36 -31.82 10.73
CA VAL A 224 -0.65 -32.00 12.01
C VAL A 224 0.08 -30.70 12.36
N TYR A 225 -0.11 -30.23 13.57
CA TYR A 225 0.37 -28.93 14.06
C TYR A 225 1.02 -29.05 15.43
N GLN A 226 1.58 -27.96 15.94
CA GLN A 226 2.09 -27.86 17.30
C GLN A 226 1.10 -27.12 18.21
N SER A 227 0.57 -27.81 19.22
CA SER A 227 -0.19 -27.21 20.31
C SER A 227 0.72 -26.78 21.45
N ARG A 228 0.53 -25.55 21.92
CA ARG A 228 1.20 -25.01 23.12
C ARG A 228 0.91 -25.80 24.40
N LYS A 229 -0.19 -26.56 24.44
CA LYS A 229 -0.63 -27.32 25.63
C LYS A 229 -0.41 -28.83 25.52
N HIS A 230 -0.51 -29.38 24.31
CA HIS A 230 -0.63 -30.83 24.11
C HIS A 230 0.48 -31.42 23.22
N GLY A 231 1.49 -30.63 22.85
CA GLY A 231 2.52 -31.07 21.94
C GLY A 231 1.98 -31.24 20.52
N LEU A 232 2.29 -32.36 19.88
CA LEU A 232 1.88 -32.63 18.50
C LEU A 232 0.36 -32.83 18.38
N TRP A 233 -0.30 -31.93 17.66
CA TRP A 233 -1.75 -31.87 17.51
C TRP A 233 -2.18 -32.35 16.12
N ARG A 234 -2.75 -33.55 16.07
CA ARG A 234 -3.36 -34.13 14.87
C ARG A 234 -4.81 -33.66 14.78
N LYS A 235 -5.12 -32.77 13.84
CA LYS A 235 -6.42 -32.10 13.79
C LYS A 235 -7.54 -33.11 13.54
N GLY A 236 -8.54 -33.07 14.43
CA GLY A 236 -9.79 -33.78 14.24
C GLY A 236 -9.80 -35.26 14.56
N GLU A 237 -8.69 -35.85 15.05
CA GLU A 237 -8.67 -37.27 15.42
C GLU A 237 -9.67 -37.61 16.53
N THR A 238 -9.91 -36.66 17.45
CA THR A 238 -10.88 -36.84 18.54
C THR A 238 -12.30 -36.38 18.17
N SER A 239 -12.43 -35.36 17.33
CA SER A 239 -13.73 -34.73 17.01
C SER A 239 -14.34 -35.17 15.68
N GLY A 240 -13.60 -35.93 14.87
CA GLY A 240 -13.97 -36.30 13.49
C GLY A 240 -13.77 -35.17 12.46
N ALA A 241 -13.43 -33.94 12.89
CA ALA A 241 -13.21 -32.80 12.00
C ALA A 241 -11.77 -32.78 11.44
N VAL A 242 -11.43 -33.84 10.70
CA VAL A 242 -10.09 -34.10 10.16
C VAL A 242 -9.75 -33.22 8.96
N GLN A 243 -8.45 -33.11 8.67
CA GLN A 243 -7.94 -32.33 7.55
C GLN A 243 -7.03 -33.19 6.68
N GLN A 244 -7.25 -33.11 5.36
CA GLN A 244 -6.34 -33.62 4.36
C GLN A 244 -5.51 -32.45 3.81
N VAL A 245 -4.19 -32.54 3.92
CA VAL A 245 -3.26 -31.55 3.37
C VAL A 245 -3.13 -31.79 1.87
N THR A 246 -3.31 -30.72 1.10
CA THR A 246 -3.21 -30.70 -0.36
C THR A 246 -2.00 -29.92 -0.84
N GLY A 247 -1.48 -29.00 -0.02
CA GLY A 247 -0.26 -28.25 -0.33
C GLY A 247 0.34 -27.60 0.91
N ILE A 248 1.66 -27.43 0.89
CA ILE A 248 2.44 -26.71 1.89
C ILE A 248 3.33 -25.72 1.14
N LYS A 249 3.15 -24.43 1.37
CA LYS A 249 3.88 -23.34 0.71
C LYS A 249 4.68 -22.55 1.73
N LEU A 250 5.80 -22.00 1.27
CA LEU A 250 6.64 -21.05 2.01
C LEU A 250 6.36 -19.63 1.53
N ASP A 251 6.58 -18.67 2.41
CA ASP A 251 6.66 -17.26 2.04
C ASP A 251 8.00 -16.90 1.37
N CYS A 252 8.28 -15.61 1.18
CA CYS A 252 9.42 -15.16 0.38
C CYS A 252 10.78 -15.30 1.06
N ASP A 253 10.80 -15.33 2.39
CA ASP A 253 11.96 -15.42 3.27
C ASP A 253 12.06 -16.77 4.00
N ASN A 254 11.10 -17.67 3.78
CA ASN A 254 11.05 -19.04 4.27
C ASN A 254 11.03 -19.13 5.81
N ASP A 255 10.21 -18.30 6.46
CA ASP A 255 10.00 -18.34 7.91
C ASP A 255 8.55 -18.64 8.31
N ALA A 256 7.58 -18.48 7.40
CA ALA A 256 6.19 -18.88 7.57
C ALA A 256 5.69 -19.91 6.54
N LEU A 257 4.61 -20.60 6.90
CA LEU A 257 3.99 -21.67 6.12
C LEU A 257 2.52 -21.37 5.78
N ILE A 258 2.08 -21.82 4.60
CA ILE A 258 0.65 -21.98 4.28
C ILE A 258 0.36 -23.46 4.07
N PHE A 259 -0.56 -24.01 4.86
CA PHE A 259 -1.12 -25.35 4.67
C PHE A 259 -2.46 -25.22 3.96
N GLU A 260 -2.53 -25.66 2.71
CA GLU A 260 -3.80 -25.79 1.98
C GLU A 260 -4.43 -27.14 2.31
N VAL A 261 -5.65 -27.11 2.84
CA VAL A 261 -6.33 -28.32 3.34
C VAL A 261 -7.75 -28.46 2.81
N VAL A 262 -8.16 -29.71 2.62
CA VAL A 262 -9.57 -30.09 2.56
C VAL A 262 -10.01 -30.38 3.99
N GLN A 263 -10.93 -29.55 4.50
CA GLN A 263 -11.53 -29.73 5.82
C GLN A 263 -12.72 -30.68 5.72
N HIS A 264 -12.71 -31.73 6.53
CA HIS A 264 -13.86 -32.62 6.72
C HIS A 264 -14.51 -32.38 8.08
N GLY A 265 -15.81 -32.64 8.22
CA GLY A 265 -16.54 -32.47 9.49
C GLY A 265 -16.88 -31.00 9.82
N SER A 266 -17.11 -30.72 11.11
CA SER A 266 -17.77 -29.50 11.61
C SER A 266 -16.90 -28.22 11.65
N GLY A 267 -16.10 -27.96 10.61
CA GLY A 267 -15.32 -26.72 10.47
C GLY A 267 -13.95 -26.73 11.17
N PHE A 268 -13.19 -25.65 10.96
CA PHE A 268 -11.83 -25.49 11.50
C PHE A 268 -11.85 -25.10 12.99
N CYS A 269 -12.72 -24.17 13.34
CA CYS A 269 -12.79 -23.55 14.66
C CYS A 269 -13.40 -24.50 15.71
N HIS A 270 -13.05 -24.28 16.97
CA HIS A 270 -13.72 -24.95 18.10
C HIS A 270 -15.05 -24.27 18.48
N LEU A 271 -15.29 -23.06 17.95
CA LEU A 271 -16.57 -22.36 17.97
C LEU A 271 -17.43 -22.80 16.77
N PRO A 272 -18.75 -22.65 16.82
CA PRO A 272 -19.67 -23.02 15.73
C PRO A 272 -19.61 -22.03 14.55
N GLN A 273 -18.42 -21.86 13.96
CA GLN A 273 -18.15 -20.98 12.82
C GLN A 273 -17.14 -21.64 11.87
N SER A 274 -17.19 -21.29 10.58
CA SER A 274 -16.42 -21.96 9.54
C SER A 274 -14.90 -21.74 9.64
N THR A 275 -14.48 -20.56 10.11
CA THR A 275 -13.07 -20.18 10.26
C THR A 275 -12.79 -19.61 11.66
N CYS A 276 -11.52 -19.49 12.06
CA CYS A 276 -11.13 -18.75 13.26
C CYS A 276 -11.39 -17.23 13.18
N PHE A 277 -11.67 -16.71 11.99
CA PHE A 277 -11.87 -15.28 11.73
C PHE A 277 -13.34 -14.92 11.45
N GLY A 278 -14.26 -15.86 11.67
CA GLY A 278 -15.70 -15.70 11.41
C GLY A 278 -16.21 -16.62 10.30
N ASP A 279 -17.35 -16.26 9.73
CA ASP A 279 -18.00 -17.02 8.66
C ASP A 279 -17.37 -16.75 7.28
N LEU A 280 -17.60 -17.67 6.35
CA LEU A 280 -17.23 -17.48 4.94
C LEU A 280 -17.98 -16.29 4.33
N SER A 281 -17.39 -15.65 3.33
CA SER A 281 -18.00 -14.55 2.55
C SER A 281 -17.83 -14.77 1.04
N GLY A 282 -18.47 -13.93 0.22
CA GLY A 282 -18.36 -13.95 -1.23
C GLY A 282 -18.69 -15.30 -1.88
N ILE A 283 -17.89 -15.70 -2.87
CA ILE A 283 -18.08 -16.94 -3.64
C ILE A 283 -18.00 -18.19 -2.75
N ALA A 284 -17.12 -18.19 -1.74
CA ALA A 284 -17.00 -19.31 -0.81
C ALA A 284 -18.31 -19.55 -0.05
N LYS A 285 -18.90 -18.48 0.52
CA LYS A 285 -20.21 -18.56 1.19
C LYS A 285 -21.32 -18.98 0.24
N LEU A 286 -21.31 -18.44 -0.98
CA LEU A 286 -22.30 -18.76 -1.99
C LEU A 286 -22.24 -20.24 -2.40
N SER A 287 -21.03 -20.77 -2.62
CA SER A 287 -20.79 -22.18 -2.95
C SER A 287 -21.35 -23.11 -1.88
N ASP A 288 -21.07 -22.83 -0.61
CA ASP A 288 -21.61 -23.60 0.53
C ASP A 288 -23.13 -23.49 0.62
N THR A 289 -23.67 -22.29 0.42
CA THR A 289 -25.11 -22.04 0.44
C THR A 289 -25.83 -22.84 -0.64
N LEU A 290 -25.32 -22.81 -1.88
CA LEU A 290 -25.91 -23.53 -3.01
C LEU A 290 -25.78 -25.05 -2.86
N THR A 291 -24.65 -25.54 -2.36
CA THR A 291 -24.45 -26.97 -2.06
C THR A 291 -25.41 -27.45 -0.98
N SER A 292 -25.56 -26.68 0.10
CA SER A 292 -26.54 -26.95 1.14
C SER A 292 -27.98 -26.93 0.60
N ARG A 293 -28.34 -25.95 -0.25
CA ARG A 293 -29.66 -25.86 -0.86
C ARG A 293 -29.95 -26.98 -1.87
N LEU A 294 -28.96 -27.49 -2.59
CA LEU A 294 -29.15 -28.65 -3.46
C LEU A 294 -29.69 -29.85 -2.66
N ALA A 295 -29.11 -30.08 -1.47
CA ALA A 295 -29.49 -31.16 -0.56
C ALA A 295 -30.80 -30.89 0.20
N SER A 296 -31.02 -29.67 0.67
CA SER A 296 -32.04 -29.36 1.69
C SER A 296 -33.19 -28.44 1.24
N ALA A 297 -33.14 -27.86 0.03
CA ALA A 297 -34.15 -26.88 -0.39
C ALA A 297 -35.55 -27.51 -0.44
N PRO A 298 -36.58 -26.87 0.16
CA PRO A 298 -37.95 -27.36 0.16
C PRO A 298 -38.51 -27.55 -1.25
N GLU A 299 -39.37 -28.56 -1.42
CA GLU A 299 -40.14 -28.77 -2.65
C GLU A 299 -40.94 -27.50 -2.99
N GLY A 300 -40.88 -27.05 -4.25
CA GLY A 300 -41.54 -25.84 -4.74
C GLY A 300 -40.77 -24.53 -4.54
N SER A 301 -39.68 -24.50 -3.77
CA SER A 301 -38.87 -23.27 -3.60
C SER A 301 -38.16 -22.85 -4.89
N TYR A 302 -37.93 -21.55 -5.07
CA TYR A 302 -37.26 -21.00 -6.26
C TYR A 302 -35.88 -21.63 -6.49
N THR A 303 -35.05 -21.75 -5.44
CA THR A 303 -33.74 -22.40 -5.59
C THR A 303 -33.84 -23.89 -5.94
N LYS A 304 -34.84 -24.62 -5.42
CA LYS A 304 -35.05 -26.03 -5.83
C LYS A 304 -35.41 -26.13 -7.31
N ARG A 305 -36.27 -25.22 -7.80
CA ARG A 305 -36.64 -25.13 -9.22
C ARG A 305 -35.42 -24.84 -10.11
N LEU A 306 -34.49 -23.99 -9.67
CA LEU A 306 -33.24 -23.76 -10.43
C LEU A 306 -32.41 -25.04 -10.59
N PHE A 307 -32.43 -25.96 -9.63
CA PHE A 307 -31.71 -27.23 -9.73
C PHE A 307 -32.46 -28.31 -10.52
N THR A 308 -33.80 -28.25 -10.62
CA THR A 308 -34.63 -29.28 -11.25
C THR A 308 -35.14 -28.91 -12.64
N ASP A 309 -35.30 -27.62 -12.94
CA ASP A 309 -35.78 -27.10 -14.22
C ASP A 309 -34.62 -26.53 -15.04
N GLU A 310 -34.07 -27.38 -15.91
CA GLU A 310 -32.95 -27.00 -16.78
C GLU A 310 -33.33 -25.90 -17.79
N LYS A 311 -34.60 -25.77 -18.17
CA LYS A 311 -35.04 -24.71 -19.08
C LYS A 311 -35.02 -23.37 -18.34
N LEU A 312 -35.56 -23.32 -17.12
CA LEU A 312 -35.55 -22.12 -16.29
C LEU A 312 -34.12 -21.65 -16.00
N LEU A 313 -33.25 -22.54 -15.53
CA LEU A 313 -31.86 -22.18 -15.22
C LEU A 313 -31.12 -21.68 -16.47
N ARG A 314 -31.34 -22.32 -17.63
CA ARG A 314 -30.77 -21.86 -18.89
C ARG A 314 -31.27 -20.47 -19.24
N SER A 315 -32.58 -20.20 -19.14
CA SER A 315 -33.13 -18.89 -19.43
C SER A 315 -32.54 -17.82 -18.53
N LYS A 316 -32.47 -18.05 -17.20
CA LYS A 316 -31.86 -17.10 -16.27
C LYS A 316 -30.38 -16.85 -16.57
N ILE A 317 -29.58 -17.88 -16.86
CA ILE A 317 -28.16 -17.68 -17.24
C ILE A 317 -28.04 -16.79 -18.49
N MET A 318 -28.95 -16.96 -19.46
CA MET A 318 -28.90 -16.16 -20.69
C MET A 318 -29.38 -14.73 -20.46
N GLU A 319 -30.38 -14.54 -19.60
CA GLU A 319 -30.92 -13.25 -19.16
C GLU A 319 -29.84 -12.43 -18.47
N GLU A 320 -29.22 -12.94 -17.40
CA GLU A 320 -28.15 -12.20 -16.69
C GLU A 320 -26.91 -11.95 -17.56
N ALA A 321 -26.65 -12.84 -18.53
CA ALA A 321 -25.54 -12.64 -19.46
C ALA A 321 -25.84 -11.53 -20.48
N GLU A 322 -27.11 -11.34 -20.85
CA GLU A 322 -27.56 -10.23 -21.70
C GLU A 322 -27.54 -8.92 -20.88
N GLU A 323 -28.09 -8.94 -19.67
CA GLU A 323 -28.06 -7.80 -18.73
C GLU A 323 -26.63 -7.34 -18.40
N LEU A 324 -25.69 -8.28 -18.17
CA LEU A 324 -24.28 -7.95 -17.99
C LEU A 324 -23.64 -7.29 -19.24
N CYS A 325 -24.07 -7.68 -20.44
CA CYS A 325 -23.58 -7.04 -21.67
C CYS A 325 -24.18 -5.65 -21.87
N ASP A 326 -25.41 -5.43 -21.37
CA ASP A 326 -26.13 -4.16 -21.47
C ASP A 326 -25.73 -3.18 -20.36
N ALA A 327 -25.21 -3.66 -19.24
CA ALA A 327 -24.74 -2.87 -18.10
C ALA A 327 -23.66 -1.86 -18.49
N GLN A 328 -23.79 -0.61 -18.02
CA GLN A 328 -22.90 0.50 -18.42
C GLN A 328 -22.08 1.04 -17.25
N THR A 329 -22.67 1.07 -16.05
CA THR A 329 -21.97 1.60 -14.87
C THR A 329 -21.19 0.50 -14.15
N LYS A 330 -20.20 0.90 -13.35
CA LYS A 330 -19.41 -0.03 -12.53
C LYS A 330 -20.30 -0.84 -11.59
N GLU A 331 -21.29 -0.18 -11.00
CA GLU A 331 -22.22 -0.77 -10.04
C GLU A 331 -23.15 -1.77 -10.72
N GLU A 332 -23.71 -1.43 -11.89
CA GLU A 332 -24.52 -2.36 -12.71
C GLU A 332 -23.69 -3.54 -13.17
N VAL A 333 -22.50 -3.31 -13.74
CA VAL A 333 -21.61 -4.40 -14.20
C VAL A 333 -21.27 -5.33 -13.03
N ALA A 334 -21.02 -4.80 -11.84
CA ALA A 334 -20.76 -5.62 -10.67
C ALA A 334 -22.00 -6.41 -10.21
N PHE A 335 -23.18 -5.80 -10.29
CA PHE A 335 -24.45 -6.42 -9.91
C PHE A 335 -24.84 -7.55 -10.87
N GLU A 336 -24.90 -7.27 -12.17
CA GLU A 336 -25.26 -8.27 -13.19
C GLU A 336 -24.22 -9.38 -13.28
N ALA A 337 -22.93 -9.06 -13.08
CA ALA A 337 -21.90 -10.10 -12.99
C ALA A 337 -22.09 -10.99 -11.75
N ALA A 338 -22.55 -10.45 -10.62
CA ALA A 338 -22.81 -11.24 -9.42
C ALA A 338 -23.97 -12.21 -9.65
N ASP A 339 -25.04 -11.78 -10.31
CA ASP A 339 -26.19 -12.64 -10.63
C ASP A 339 -25.84 -13.70 -11.69
N LEU A 340 -25.08 -13.32 -12.72
CA LEU A 340 -24.53 -14.29 -13.67
C LEU A 340 -23.66 -15.34 -12.97
N VAL A 341 -22.79 -14.93 -12.04
CA VAL A 341 -21.98 -15.84 -11.23
C VAL A 341 -22.87 -16.75 -10.37
N TYR A 342 -23.96 -16.24 -9.79
CA TYR A 342 -24.91 -17.03 -9.01
C TYR A 342 -25.53 -18.17 -9.82
N PHE A 343 -26.07 -17.89 -11.01
CA PHE A 343 -26.69 -18.93 -11.83
C PHE A 343 -25.66 -19.85 -12.49
N ALA A 344 -24.50 -19.32 -12.90
CA ALA A 344 -23.40 -20.14 -13.41
C ALA A 344 -22.91 -21.13 -12.34
N LEU A 345 -22.73 -20.69 -11.10
CA LEU A 345 -22.33 -21.56 -9.99
C LEU A 345 -23.43 -22.56 -9.62
N THR A 346 -24.70 -22.15 -9.68
CA THR A 346 -25.85 -23.08 -9.55
C THR A 346 -25.78 -24.19 -10.60
N ARG A 347 -25.46 -23.86 -11.86
CA ARG A 347 -25.27 -24.85 -12.93
C ARG A 347 -24.07 -25.76 -12.64
N CYS A 348 -22.94 -25.21 -12.22
CA CYS A 348 -21.76 -26.00 -11.85
C CYS A 348 -22.10 -27.02 -10.75
N ILE A 349 -22.69 -26.56 -9.66
CA ILE A 349 -23.06 -27.40 -8.51
C ILE A 349 -24.09 -28.47 -8.91
N SER A 350 -25.06 -28.15 -9.79
CA SER A 350 -26.01 -29.14 -10.32
C SER A 350 -25.35 -30.30 -11.09
N LYS A 351 -24.10 -30.12 -11.53
CA LYS A 351 -23.30 -31.11 -12.26
C LYS A 351 -22.11 -31.63 -11.45
N GLY A 352 -22.06 -31.34 -10.15
CA GLY A 352 -20.95 -31.77 -9.29
C GLY A 352 -19.63 -31.03 -9.56
N VAL A 353 -19.68 -29.87 -10.21
CA VAL A 353 -18.51 -29.01 -10.47
C VAL A 353 -18.41 -27.97 -9.34
N SER A 354 -17.31 -27.98 -8.61
CA SER A 354 -17.00 -27.01 -7.56
C SER A 354 -16.43 -25.72 -8.13
N TRP A 355 -16.41 -24.64 -7.34
CA TRP A 355 -15.69 -23.42 -7.74
C TRP A 355 -14.19 -23.67 -7.95
N ARG A 356 -13.59 -24.58 -7.18
CA ARG A 356 -12.20 -24.98 -7.34
C ARG A 356 -11.93 -25.64 -8.70
N ASP A 357 -12.89 -26.38 -9.25
CA ASP A 357 -12.77 -26.96 -10.60
C ASP A 357 -12.81 -25.87 -11.68
N VAL A 358 -13.59 -24.80 -11.46
CA VAL A 358 -13.62 -23.62 -12.35
C VAL A 358 -12.27 -22.92 -12.34
N GLU A 359 -11.69 -22.68 -11.14
CA GLU A 359 -10.34 -22.12 -11.00
C GLU A 359 -9.29 -23.00 -11.68
N ALA A 360 -9.31 -24.31 -11.44
CA ALA A 360 -8.38 -25.24 -12.08
C ALA A 360 -8.49 -25.21 -13.62
N ALA A 361 -9.71 -25.05 -14.15
CA ALA A 361 -9.93 -24.87 -15.59
C ALA A 361 -9.41 -23.52 -16.11
N LEU A 362 -9.50 -22.44 -15.32
CA LEU A 362 -8.94 -21.14 -15.64
C LEU A 362 -7.40 -21.18 -15.61
N ASP A 363 -6.81 -21.74 -14.56
CA ASP A 363 -5.37 -21.93 -14.41
C ASP A 363 -4.80 -22.73 -15.59
N LYS A 364 -5.45 -23.83 -15.96
CA LYS A 364 -5.05 -24.64 -17.12
C LYS A 364 -5.15 -23.89 -18.44
N LYS A 365 -6.15 -23.01 -18.61
CA LYS A 365 -6.27 -22.16 -19.81
C LYS A 365 -5.17 -21.10 -19.84
N ALA A 366 -4.85 -20.48 -18.70
CA ALA A 366 -3.80 -19.48 -18.58
C ALA A 366 -2.41 -20.05 -18.91
N LEU A 367 -2.19 -21.36 -18.67
CA LEU A 367 -0.94 -22.04 -19.01
C LEU A 367 -0.75 -22.32 -20.51
N LYS A 368 -1.79 -22.18 -21.36
CA LYS A 368 -1.68 -22.42 -22.80
C LYS A 368 -0.94 -21.30 -23.52
N VAL A 369 -0.05 -21.68 -24.42
CA VAL A 369 0.67 -20.79 -25.32
C VAL A 369 -0.15 -20.56 -26.59
N THR A 370 -0.82 -21.59 -27.12
CA THR A 370 -1.69 -21.40 -28.30
C THR A 370 -3.02 -20.73 -27.93
N ARG A 371 -3.34 -19.64 -28.62
CA ARG A 371 -4.63 -18.96 -28.49
C ARG A 371 -5.53 -19.33 -29.67
N ARG A 372 -6.76 -19.77 -29.38
CA ARG A 372 -7.78 -19.93 -30.43
C ARG A 372 -8.19 -18.55 -30.93
N LYS A 373 -8.35 -18.41 -32.25
CA LYS A 373 -8.99 -17.24 -32.86
C LYS A 373 -10.40 -17.13 -32.27
N GLY A 374 -10.63 -16.13 -31.44
CA GLY A 374 -11.80 -16.01 -30.55
C GLY A 374 -13.09 -15.61 -31.26
N ASP A 375 -13.32 -16.11 -32.48
CA ASP A 375 -14.48 -15.72 -33.28
C ASP A 375 -15.78 -16.24 -32.62
N ALA A 376 -16.80 -15.38 -32.54
CA ALA A 376 -18.10 -15.77 -32.02
C ALA A 376 -18.75 -16.80 -32.95
N LYS A 377 -19.62 -17.66 -32.42
CA LYS A 377 -20.34 -18.62 -33.28
C LYS A 377 -21.34 -17.86 -34.17
N PRO A 378 -21.61 -18.31 -35.42
CA PRO A 378 -22.44 -17.58 -36.39
C PRO A 378 -23.82 -17.15 -35.85
N LYS A 379 -24.48 -18.02 -35.07
CA LYS A 379 -25.77 -17.73 -34.44
C LYS A 379 -25.77 -16.52 -33.48
N TRP A 380 -24.62 -16.17 -32.92
CA TRP A 380 -24.46 -15.01 -32.04
C TRP A 380 -24.04 -13.80 -32.87
N GLU A 381 -23.19 -13.98 -33.88
CA GLU A 381 -22.83 -12.90 -34.82
C GLU A 381 -24.06 -12.34 -35.56
N GLU A 382 -25.02 -13.18 -35.94
CA GLU A 382 -26.28 -12.74 -36.58
C GLU A 382 -27.18 -11.99 -35.58
N LYS A 383 -27.37 -12.51 -34.36
CA LYS A 383 -28.16 -11.84 -33.31
C LYS A 383 -27.52 -10.49 -32.90
N THR A 384 -26.20 -10.43 -32.81
CA THR A 384 -25.46 -9.18 -32.55
C THR A 384 -25.58 -8.19 -33.72
N LYS A 385 -25.61 -8.65 -34.97
CA LYS A 385 -25.86 -7.77 -36.13
C LYS A 385 -27.28 -7.19 -36.14
N GLU A 386 -28.28 -7.90 -35.61
CA GLU A 386 -29.64 -7.37 -35.44
C GLU A 386 -29.70 -6.31 -34.32
N ILE A 387 -29.11 -6.58 -33.15
CA ILE A 387 -29.05 -5.65 -32.01
C ILE A 387 -28.24 -4.37 -32.36
N VAL A 388 -27.13 -4.51 -33.08
CA VAL A 388 -26.30 -3.38 -33.56
C VAL A 388 -27.00 -2.57 -34.67
N ARG A 389 -27.92 -3.19 -35.44
CA ARG A 389 -28.74 -2.47 -36.43
C ARG A 389 -29.85 -1.63 -35.79
N GLU A 390 -30.38 -2.06 -34.64
CA GLU A 390 -31.38 -1.28 -33.89
C GLU A 390 -30.76 -0.18 -33.00
N ASN A 391 -29.54 -0.39 -32.47
CA ASN A 391 -28.91 0.51 -31.48
C ASN A 391 -27.65 1.27 -31.96
N GLY A 392 -27.26 1.16 -33.24
CA GLY A 392 -26.05 1.80 -33.78
C GLY A 392 -24.76 1.02 -33.46
N GLU A 393 -23.68 1.32 -34.18
CA GLU A 393 -22.41 0.55 -34.17
C GLU A 393 -21.83 0.28 -32.76
N ALA A 394 -21.48 -0.99 -32.49
CA ALA A 394 -20.87 -1.43 -31.24
C ALA A 394 -19.45 -0.85 -31.05
N LYS A 395 -19.22 -0.14 -29.93
CA LYS A 395 -17.90 0.35 -29.50
C LYS A 395 -17.07 -0.73 -28.81
N SER A 396 -15.74 -0.62 -28.92
CA SER A 396 -14.72 -1.52 -28.38
C SER A 396 -14.75 -1.66 -26.85
N THR A 397 -14.50 -2.88 -26.34
CA THR A 397 -14.55 -3.27 -24.91
C THR A 397 -13.18 -3.56 -24.26
N VAL A 398 -12.07 -3.11 -24.85
CA VAL A 398 -10.72 -3.29 -24.26
C VAL A 398 -10.45 -2.17 -23.24
N PRO A 399 -10.17 -2.46 -21.95
CA PRO A 399 -9.71 -1.46 -21.00
C PRO A 399 -8.24 -1.12 -21.30
N GLU A 400 -7.94 0.15 -21.60
CA GLU A 400 -6.56 0.64 -21.61
C GLU A 400 -5.98 0.58 -20.17
N PRO A 401 -4.67 0.24 -20.02
CA PRO A 401 -4.00 0.32 -18.71
C PRO A 401 -4.08 1.75 -18.21
N VAL A 402 -4.71 1.95 -17.04
CA VAL A 402 -5.12 3.23 -16.41
C VAL A 402 -4.44 4.45 -17.04
N LYS A 403 -4.99 4.85 -18.19
CA LYS A 403 -5.11 6.25 -18.57
C LYS A 403 -6.24 6.80 -17.72
N LEU A 404 -6.08 8.04 -17.28
CA LEU A 404 -7.16 8.84 -16.70
C LEU A 404 -8.44 8.57 -17.52
N PRO A 405 -9.60 8.33 -16.88
CA PRO A 405 -10.82 7.94 -17.58
C PRO A 405 -11.07 8.89 -18.76
N GLU A 406 -11.41 8.32 -19.93
CA GLU A 406 -11.86 9.16 -21.04
C GLU A 406 -13.02 10.03 -20.54
N PRO A 407 -13.01 11.32 -20.87
CA PRO A 407 -14.04 12.23 -20.39
C PRO A 407 -15.40 11.68 -20.86
N GLU A 408 -16.40 11.67 -19.96
CA GLU A 408 -17.76 12.01 -20.40
C GLU A 408 -17.58 13.10 -21.44
N SER A 409 -18.02 12.89 -22.70
CA SER A 409 -17.85 13.80 -23.86
C SER A 409 -17.16 15.11 -23.48
N GLU A 410 -16.02 15.54 -24.04
CA GLU A 410 -15.38 16.81 -23.58
C GLU A 410 -16.37 18.01 -23.41
N ASP A 411 -17.53 17.95 -24.08
CA ASP A 411 -18.70 18.84 -23.93
C ASP A 411 -19.64 18.62 -22.73
N ALA A 412 -19.60 17.51 -21.99
CA ALA A 412 -20.40 17.22 -20.81
C ALA A 412 -20.09 18.21 -19.67
N PRO A 413 -21.13 18.80 -19.05
CA PRO A 413 -20.96 19.85 -18.06
C PRO A 413 -20.24 19.32 -16.82
N ILE A 414 -19.19 20.03 -16.39
CA ILE A 414 -18.48 19.81 -15.13
C ILE A 414 -19.33 20.40 -14.02
N LYS A 415 -19.96 19.53 -13.23
CA LYS A 415 -20.88 19.93 -12.16
C LYS A 415 -20.65 19.11 -10.90
N MET A 416 -20.90 19.71 -9.74
CA MET A 416 -20.86 19.01 -8.46
C MET A 416 -22.16 18.25 -8.22
N ARG A 417 -22.10 17.21 -7.39
CA ARG A 417 -23.32 16.55 -6.90
C ARG A 417 -23.96 17.47 -5.85
N ALA A 418 -25.26 17.76 -5.97
CA ALA A 418 -26.02 18.50 -4.96
C ALA A 418 -26.87 17.57 -4.09
N VAL A 419 -26.89 17.82 -2.78
CA VAL A 419 -27.72 17.10 -1.80
C VAL A 419 -28.30 18.08 -0.77
N THR A 420 -29.51 17.84 -0.29
CA THR A 420 -30.11 18.61 0.81
C THR A 420 -29.92 17.88 2.13
N LEU A 421 -29.18 18.46 3.08
CA LEU A 421 -28.74 17.75 4.30
C LEU A 421 -29.91 17.18 5.11
N SER A 422 -31.00 17.93 5.24
CA SER A 422 -32.20 17.55 6.00
C SER A 422 -32.99 16.37 5.40
N THR A 423 -32.74 16.03 4.14
CA THR A 423 -33.39 14.91 3.44
C THR A 423 -32.63 13.60 3.60
N LEU A 424 -31.37 13.66 4.03
CA LEU A 424 -30.50 12.50 4.19
C LEU A 424 -30.70 11.81 5.53
N SER A 425 -30.53 10.49 5.55
CA SER A 425 -30.44 9.72 6.79
C SER A 425 -29.18 10.07 7.58
N ALA A 426 -29.18 9.78 8.88
CA ALA A 426 -28.01 10.01 9.73
C ALA A 426 -26.75 9.24 9.29
N LEU A 427 -26.90 8.13 8.55
CA LEU A 427 -25.77 7.40 7.98
C LEU A 427 -25.21 8.12 6.76
N GLU A 428 -26.09 8.54 5.84
CA GLU A 428 -25.68 9.29 4.64
C GLU A 428 -25.03 10.63 5.00
N GLN A 429 -25.52 11.32 6.04
CA GLN A 429 -24.86 12.53 6.55
C GLN A 429 -23.45 12.26 7.07
N LYS A 430 -23.22 11.12 7.74
CA LYS A 430 -21.87 10.71 8.17
C LYS A 430 -20.97 10.36 6.99
N ASP A 431 -21.53 9.74 5.95
CA ASP A 431 -20.77 9.39 4.75
C ASP A 431 -20.27 10.63 4.00
N LEU A 432 -21.01 11.75 4.05
CA LEU A 432 -20.54 13.04 3.49
C LEU A 432 -19.29 13.58 4.18
N LEU A 433 -19.00 13.17 5.42
CA LEU A 433 -17.80 13.61 6.16
C LEU A 433 -16.55 12.81 5.77
N LEU A 434 -16.71 11.70 5.05
CA LEU A 434 -15.61 10.82 4.67
C LEU A 434 -14.86 11.37 3.45
N ARG A 435 -13.52 11.27 3.52
CA ARG A 435 -12.64 11.57 2.39
C ARG A 435 -12.43 10.33 1.53
N PRO A 436 -12.07 10.49 0.25
CA PRO A 436 -11.50 9.41 -0.55
C PRO A 436 -10.11 9.03 -0.02
N VAL A 437 -10.05 8.20 1.03
CA VAL A 437 -8.80 7.81 1.71
C VAL A 437 -8.20 6.53 1.12
N LEU A 438 -6.88 6.54 0.89
CA LEU A 438 -6.07 5.34 0.61
C LEU A 438 -5.62 4.67 1.92
N ASN A 439 -5.61 3.33 1.94
CA ASN A 439 -5.17 2.55 3.11
C ASN A 439 -3.70 2.88 3.49
N SER A 440 -3.51 3.60 4.60
CA SER A 440 -2.19 4.10 5.03
C SER A 440 -1.19 2.98 5.36
N LEU A 441 -1.65 1.84 5.88
CA LEU A 441 -0.78 0.70 6.18
C LEU A 441 -0.17 0.12 4.89
N ALA A 442 -1.01 -0.06 3.87
CA ALA A 442 -0.56 -0.54 2.57
C ALA A 442 0.46 0.40 1.90
N MET A 443 0.37 1.72 2.16
CA MET A 443 1.35 2.69 1.68
C MET A 443 2.65 2.66 2.49
N ILE A 444 2.58 2.48 3.80
CA ILE A 444 3.77 2.33 4.66
C ILE A 444 4.59 1.10 4.23
N ASP A 445 3.94 -0.04 3.95
CA ASP A 445 4.63 -1.26 3.50
C ASP A 445 5.39 -1.05 2.19
N LYS A 446 4.86 -0.22 1.28
CA LYS A 446 5.54 0.13 0.01
C LYS A 446 6.71 1.08 0.20
N VAL A 447 6.61 1.97 1.19
CA VAL A 447 7.62 3.00 1.46
C VAL A 447 8.78 2.47 2.31
N LYS A 448 8.52 1.51 3.20
CA LYS A 448 9.51 0.95 4.12
C LYS A 448 10.79 0.46 3.42
N PRO A 449 10.74 -0.30 2.31
CA PRO A 449 11.96 -0.72 1.59
C PRO A 449 12.77 0.46 1.04
N ILE A 450 12.11 1.57 0.67
CA ILE A 450 12.77 2.76 0.15
C ILE A 450 13.56 3.45 1.27
N VAL A 451 12.91 3.65 2.41
CA VAL A 451 13.51 4.28 3.59
C VAL A 451 14.66 3.42 4.13
N GLU A 452 14.46 2.11 4.24
CA GLU A 452 15.49 1.18 4.74
C GLU A 452 16.72 1.12 3.83
N ARG A 453 16.53 1.18 2.52
CA ARG A 453 17.66 1.20 1.60
C ARG A 453 18.50 2.48 1.75
N VAL A 454 17.90 3.65 1.97
CA VAL A 454 18.67 4.88 2.28
C VAL A 454 19.39 4.75 3.63
N ARG A 455 18.72 4.17 4.64
CA ARG A 455 19.31 3.92 5.97
C ARG A 455 20.54 2.99 5.90
N GLN A 456 20.48 1.95 5.08
CA GLN A 456 21.53 0.93 4.98
C GLN A 456 22.66 1.32 4.02
N GLU A 457 22.33 1.94 2.89
CA GLU A 457 23.28 2.26 1.82
C GLU A 457 23.78 3.72 1.85
N GLY A 458 23.23 4.57 2.72
CA GLY A 458 23.60 5.99 2.83
C GLY A 458 23.46 6.74 1.50
N ASP A 459 24.47 7.55 1.16
CA ASP A 459 24.48 8.36 -0.05
C ASP A 459 24.42 7.54 -1.34
N ALA A 460 24.94 6.31 -1.33
CA ALA A 460 24.88 5.43 -2.51
C ALA A 460 23.44 5.01 -2.83
N GLY A 461 22.67 4.65 -1.81
CA GLY A 461 21.25 4.33 -1.95
C GLY A 461 20.44 5.53 -2.40
N LEU A 462 20.71 6.70 -1.81
CA LEU A 462 20.06 7.96 -2.17
C LEU A 462 20.33 8.38 -3.63
N LYS A 463 21.59 8.33 -4.08
CA LYS A 463 21.98 8.62 -5.48
C LYS A 463 21.28 7.68 -6.46
N ALA A 464 21.29 6.38 -6.16
CA ALA A 464 20.64 5.38 -7.00
C ALA A 464 19.13 5.61 -7.14
N MET A 465 18.44 5.97 -6.06
CA MET A 465 17.01 6.27 -6.08
C MET A 465 16.67 7.58 -6.78
N THR A 466 17.50 8.61 -6.60
CA THR A 466 17.34 9.89 -7.31
C THR A 466 17.47 9.67 -8.82
N LYS A 467 18.46 8.87 -9.26
CA LYS A 467 18.59 8.47 -10.66
C LYS A 467 17.39 7.66 -11.16
N GLN A 468 16.85 6.77 -10.32
CA GLN A 468 15.71 5.93 -10.69
C GLN A 468 14.41 6.72 -10.83
N PHE A 469 14.08 7.55 -9.85
CA PHE A 469 12.77 8.21 -9.76
C PHE A 469 12.77 9.61 -10.40
N ASP A 470 13.80 10.42 -10.12
CA ASP A 470 13.91 11.80 -10.59
C ASP A 470 14.67 11.90 -11.92
N ARG A 471 15.26 10.78 -12.39
CA ARG A 471 16.05 10.67 -13.64
C ARG A 471 17.26 11.61 -13.69
N ALA A 472 17.76 12.02 -12.53
CA ALA A 472 18.94 12.86 -12.40
C ALA A 472 20.13 12.02 -11.92
N ASP A 473 21.21 11.98 -12.72
CA ASP A 473 22.45 11.29 -12.36
C ASP A 473 23.41 12.27 -11.70
N LEU A 474 23.46 12.26 -10.37
CA LEU A 474 24.16 13.25 -9.57
C LEU A 474 25.47 12.70 -8.99
N SER A 475 26.52 13.52 -8.99
CA SER A 475 27.75 13.25 -8.24
C SER A 475 27.53 13.37 -6.72
N SER A 476 26.67 14.30 -6.30
CA SER A 476 26.25 14.53 -4.92
C SER A 476 24.79 14.98 -4.89
N ASN A 477 24.03 14.49 -3.91
CA ASN A 477 22.65 14.92 -3.65
C ASN A 477 22.61 16.20 -2.80
N VAL A 478 23.74 16.70 -2.31
CA VAL A 478 23.79 17.86 -1.43
C VAL A 478 24.31 19.08 -2.18
N LEU A 479 23.71 20.24 -1.90
CA LEU A 479 24.21 21.55 -2.29
C LEU A 479 24.28 22.43 -1.04
N LEU A 480 25.46 22.96 -0.74
CA LEU A 480 25.73 23.80 0.43
C LEU A 480 25.80 25.29 0.02
N PRO A 481 25.51 26.23 0.93
CA PRO A 481 25.65 27.66 0.66
C PRO A 481 27.13 28.03 0.40
N PRO A 482 27.39 29.17 -0.27
CA PRO A 482 26.42 30.18 -0.69
C PRO A 482 25.60 29.77 -1.92
N PHE A 483 24.29 30.00 -1.87
CA PHE A 483 23.41 29.85 -3.04
C PHE A 483 23.44 31.15 -3.85
N GLU A 484 23.79 31.06 -5.13
CA GLU A 484 23.87 32.22 -6.01
C GLU A 484 22.48 32.79 -6.29
N THR A 485 22.39 34.12 -6.42
CA THR A 485 21.17 34.76 -6.92
C THR A 485 21.16 34.60 -8.44
N PRO A 486 20.12 34.00 -9.04
CA PRO A 486 20.03 33.90 -10.48
C PRO A 486 20.03 35.28 -11.15
N GLY A 487 20.61 35.36 -12.35
CA GLY A 487 20.53 36.54 -13.21
C GLY A 487 19.08 36.87 -13.58
N GLU A 488 18.82 38.11 -14.01
CA GLU A 488 17.47 38.53 -14.43
C GLU A 488 16.94 37.74 -15.63
N ASP A 489 17.83 37.18 -16.46
CA ASP A 489 17.51 36.30 -17.57
C ASP A 489 16.98 34.92 -17.12
N VAL A 490 17.34 34.49 -15.91
CA VAL A 490 16.95 33.19 -15.33
C VAL A 490 15.80 33.33 -14.33
N LEU A 491 15.80 34.39 -13.52
CA LEU A 491 14.73 34.73 -12.59
C LEU A 491 14.27 36.17 -12.88
N PRO A 492 13.19 36.34 -13.66
CA PRO A 492 12.65 37.65 -14.00
C PRO A 492 12.42 38.53 -12.77
N LYS A 493 12.58 39.84 -12.95
CA LYS A 493 12.55 40.81 -11.85
C LYS A 493 11.18 40.84 -11.16
N ASP A 494 10.10 40.77 -11.91
CA ASP A 494 8.72 40.74 -11.41
C ASP A 494 8.43 39.49 -10.56
N VAL A 495 8.91 38.32 -10.98
CA VAL A 495 8.80 37.07 -10.20
C VAL A 495 9.59 37.17 -8.89
N ARG A 496 10.79 37.76 -8.95
CA ARG A 496 11.61 37.99 -7.76
C ARG A 496 10.96 38.96 -6.78
N GLU A 497 10.42 40.06 -7.29
CA GLU A 497 9.67 41.04 -6.48
C GLU A 497 8.44 40.37 -5.83
N ALA A 498 7.73 39.48 -6.53
CA ALA A 498 6.63 38.71 -5.96
C ALA A 498 7.08 37.76 -4.83
N ILE A 499 8.21 37.05 -5.01
CA ILE A 499 8.83 36.22 -3.97
C ILE A 499 9.20 37.06 -2.75
N ASP A 500 9.78 38.25 -2.96
CA ASP A 500 10.19 39.14 -1.87
C ASP A 500 8.97 39.64 -1.08
N VAL A 501 7.87 40.00 -1.75
CA VAL A 501 6.61 40.39 -1.10
C VAL A 501 6.04 39.24 -0.27
N ALA A 502 5.94 38.05 -0.85
CA ALA A 502 5.46 36.86 -0.14
C ALA A 502 6.33 36.53 1.08
N TYR A 503 7.66 36.54 0.91
CA TYR A 503 8.62 36.34 2.01
C TYR A 503 8.40 37.35 3.14
N ASN A 504 8.25 38.63 2.82
CA ASN A 504 8.09 39.68 3.83
C ASN A 504 6.77 39.54 4.60
N ASN A 505 5.66 39.27 3.93
CA ASN A 505 4.36 39.10 4.59
C ASN A 505 4.33 37.86 5.49
N VAL A 506 4.85 36.72 5.00
CA VAL A 506 4.95 35.49 5.79
C VAL A 506 5.86 35.70 7.00
N LYS A 507 6.98 36.41 6.82
CA LYS A 507 7.91 36.72 7.90
C LYS A 507 7.28 37.60 8.96
N GLU A 508 6.59 38.67 8.57
CA GLU A 508 5.90 39.57 9.51
C GLU A 508 4.89 38.80 10.38
N PHE A 509 4.04 37.98 9.74
CA PHE A 509 3.03 37.19 10.45
C PHE A 509 3.66 36.16 11.40
N HIS A 510 4.70 35.46 10.96
CA HIS A 510 5.38 34.44 11.77
C HIS A 510 6.25 35.05 12.89
N GLN A 511 6.82 36.23 12.69
CA GLN A 511 7.54 36.96 13.75
C GLN A 511 6.60 37.41 14.87
N ALA A 512 5.38 37.83 14.52
CA ALA A 512 4.37 38.25 15.49
C ALA A 512 3.92 37.12 16.44
N GLN A 513 4.12 35.85 16.07
CA GLN A 513 3.76 34.69 16.88
C GLN A 513 4.76 34.38 18.01
N ASN A 514 5.96 34.97 18.00
CA ASN A 514 6.95 34.74 19.05
C ASN A 514 6.51 35.34 20.38
N GLU A 515 6.75 34.61 21.48
CA GLU A 515 6.63 35.15 22.83
C GLU A 515 7.60 36.33 22.99
N LYS A 516 7.09 37.52 23.36
CA LYS A 516 7.94 38.71 23.60
C LYS A 516 8.86 38.52 24.79
N GLU A 517 8.37 37.85 25.84
CA GLU A 517 9.08 37.54 27.08
C GLU A 517 8.67 36.14 27.57
N PRO A 518 9.52 35.42 28.33
CA PRO A 518 9.15 34.15 28.94
C PRO A 518 7.93 34.26 29.87
N LEU A 519 7.07 33.24 29.87
CA LEU A 519 6.00 33.12 30.86
C LEU A 519 6.62 32.90 32.25
N VAL A 520 6.27 33.73 33.23
CA VAL A 520 6.70 33.60 34.63
C VAL A 520 5.49 33.74 35.54
N VAL A 521 5.26 32.73 36.40
CA VAL A 521 4.12 32.67 37.32
C VAL A 521 4.60 32.23 38.69
N GLU A 522 4.35 33.06 39.71
CA GLU A 522 4.45 32.63 41.10
C GLU A 522 3.17 31.91 41.49
N THR A 523 3.23 30.59 41.61
CA THR A 523 2.06 29.74 41.88
C THR A 523 1.71 29.72 43.37
N MET A 524 2.70 29.94 44.22
CA MET A 524 2.57 30.20 45.64
C MET A 524 3.77 31.01 46.12
N PRO A 525 3.66 31.76 47.23
CA PRO A 525 4.77 32.59 47.72
C PRO A 525 6.07 31.80 47.88
N GLY A 526 7.09 32.18 47.11
CA GLY A 526 8.41 31.54 47.08
C GLY A 526 8.54 30.34 46.13
N VAL A 527 7.55 30.08 45.28
CA VAL A 527 7.56 29.04 44.22
C VAL A 527 7.20 29.69 42.89
N THR A 528 8.20 29.85 42.04
CA THR A 528 8.06 30.47 40.73
C THR A 528 8.27 29.42 39.65
N CYS A 529 7.29 29.29 38.76
CA CYS A 529 7.37 28.48 37.55
C CYS A 529 7.55 29.40 36.33
N SER A 530 8.32 28.96 35.35
CA SER A 530 8.45 29.68 34.08
C SER A 530 8.43 28.74 32.89
N ARG A 531 8.16 29.28 31.70
CA ARG A 531 8.22 28.60 30.40
C ARG A 531 8.92 29.51 29.39
N PHE A 532 9.86 28.96 28.63
CA PHE A 532 10.60 29.69 27.61
C PHE A 532 10.80 28.85 26.34
N ALA A 533 10.75 29.50 25.18
CA ALA A 533 10.93 28.86 23.89
C ALA A 533 12.42 28.62 23.55
N ARG A 534 12.71 27.50 22.87
CA ARG A 534 13.99 27.21 22.22
C ARG A 534 13.77 26.59 20.85
N PRO A 535 14.50 26.98 19.80
CA PRO A 535 14.37 26.34 18.50
C PRO A 535 14.70 24.85 18.56
N ILE A 536 14.04 24.10 17.68
CA ILE A 536 14.54 22.79 17.25
C ILE A 536 15.85 23.03 16.51
N ALA A 537 16.90 22.29 16.87
CA ALA A 537 18.25 22.59 16.39
C ALA A 537 18.38 22.31 14.89
N ARG A 538 17.83 21.19 14.43
CA ARG A 538 17.94 20.70 13.06
C ARG A 538 16.57 20.33 12.52
N VAL A 539 16.16 20.95 11.42
CA VAL A 539 14.86 20.71 10.80
C VAL A 539 15.02 20.40 9.31
N GLY A 540 14.22 19.48 8.83
CA GLY A 540 14.09 19.16 7.42
C GLY A 540 12.81 19.78 6.87
N VAL A 541 12.88 20.48 5.75
CA VAL A 541 11.71 21.09 5.08
C VAL A 541 11.60 20.49 3.69
N TYR A 542 10.56 19.69 3.46
CA TYR A 542 10.30 19.04 2.18
C TYR A 542 9.45 19.96 1.30
N VAL A 543 9.99 20.31 0.13
CA VAL A 543 9.34 21.14 -0.89
C VAL A 543 9.03 20.23 -2.08
N PRO A 544 7.75 19.96 -2.39
CA PRO A 544 7.40 19.13 -3.54
C PRO A 544 7.88 19.75 -4.86
N GLY A 545 8.12 18.89 -5.85
CA GLY A 545 8.49 19.29 -7.20
C GLY A 545 8.09 18.25 -8.24
N GLY A 546 8.66 18.33 -9.45
CA GLY A 546 8.37 17.44 -10.57
C GLY A 546 7.51 18.13 -11.63
N THR A 547 6.19 17.99 -11.55
CA THR A 547 5.24 18.57 -12.53
C THR A 547 4.90 20.03 -12.26
N ALA A 548 5.15 20.54 -11.06
CA ALA A 548 5.00 21.95 -10.67
C ALA A 548 6.19 22.41 -9.84
N ILE A 549 6.43 23.72 -9.83
CA ILE A 549 7.48 24.38 -9.06
C ILE A 549 6.81 25.14 -7.91
N LEU A 550 7.22 24.89 -6.66
CA LEU A 550 6.55 25.41 -5.45
C LEU A 550 7.48 26.28 -4.59
N PRO A 551 7.87 27.48 -5.04
CA PRO A 551 8.64 28.40 -4.21
C PRO A 551 7.82 28.89 -3.01
N SER A 552 6.49 28.92 -3.10
CA SER A 552 5.59 29.22 -1.98
C SER A 552 5.82 28.27 -0.80
N THR A 553 5.85 26.95 -1.01
CA THR A 553 6.15 25.99 0.06
C THR A 553 7.54 26.18 0.67
N ALA A 554 8.54 26.53 -0.15
CA ALA A 554 9.86 26.87 0.36
C ALA A 554 9.82 28.09 1.30
N ILE A 555 8.99 29.11 1.01
CA ILE A 555 8.77 30.27 1.87
C ILE A 555 8.05 29.83 3.15
N MET A 556 6.93 29.12 3.01
CA MET A 556 6.05 28.70 4.11
C MET A 556 6.75 27.81 5.14
N LEU A 557 7.79 27.08 4.74
CA LEU A 557 8.58 26.25 5.66
C LEU A 557 9.89 26.91 6.10
N GLY A 558 10.58 27.58 5.18
CA GLY A 558 11.88 28.20 5.46
C GLY A 558 11.77 29.43 6.35
N VAL A 559 10.75 30.27 6.16
CA VAL A 559 10.54 31.49 6.97
C VAL A 559 10.30 31.19 8.44
N PRO A 560 9.33 30.34 8.86
CA PRO A 560 9.16 30.03 10.28
C PRO A 560 10.38 29.34 10.91
N ALA A 561 11.10 28.50 10.16
CA ALA A 561 12.36 27.91 10.62
C ALA A 561 13.43 28.98 10.89
N GLN A 562 13.55 29.96 9.99
CA GLN A 562 14.44 31.12 10.13
C GLN A 562 14.05 31.97 11.34
N VAL A 563 12.75 32.31 11.46
CA VAL A 563 12.21 33.14 12.55
C VAL A 563 12.37 32.47 13.91
N ALA A 564 12.20 31.15 14.00
CA ALA A 564 12.45 30.40 15.23
C ALA A 564 13.93 30.34 15.62
N GLY A 565 14.85 30.52 14.65
CA GLY A 565 16.29 30.43 14.86
C GLY A 565 16.84 29.01 14.80
N CYS A 566 16.25 28.14 13.96
CA CYS A 566 16.79 26.81 13.70
C CYS A 566 18.22 26.90 13.14
N LYS A 567 19.15 26.10 13.68
CA LYS A 567 20.58 26.19 13.33
C LYS A 567 20.92 25.46 12.03
N THR A 568 20.22 24.36 11.78
CA THR A 568 20.35 23.56 10.55
C THR A 568 18.98 23.45 9.93
N ILE A 569 18.86 23.92 8.69
CA ILE A 569 17.66 23.82 7.86
C ILE A 569 18.07 23.06 6.60
N VAL A 570 17.57 21.83 6.46
CA VAL A 570 17.77 20.98 5.29
C VAL A 570 16.54 21.11 4.39
N LEU A 571 16.66 21.75 3.23
CA LEU A 571 15.57 21.85 2.26
C LEU A 571 15.67 20.70 1.27
N ALA A 572 14.71 19.78 1.31
CA ALA A 572 14.62 18.68 0.35
C ALA A 572 13.70 19.07 -0.82
N THR A 573 14.19 18.91 -2.05
CA THR A 573 13.41 19.12 -3.27
C THR A 573 13.93 18.18 -4.37
N PRO A 574 13.07 17.54 -5.17
CA PRO A 574 13.54 16.75 -6.30
C PRO A 574 14.26 17.65 -7.31
N PRO A 575 15.41 17.21 -7.86
CA PRO A 575 16.09 17.94 -8.92
C PRO A 575 15.35 17.79 -10.25
N ARG A 576 15.66 18.69 -11.20
CA ARG A 576 15.36 18.48 -12.62
C ARG A 576 16.23 17.34 -13.16
N GLN A 577 15.89 16.82 -14.34
CA GLN A 577 16.63 15.71 -14.98
C GLN A 577 18.11 16.05 -15.24
N ASP A 578 18.43 17.33 -15.46
CA ASP A 578 19.79 17.84 -15.61
C ASP A 578 20.54 18.01 -14.25
N GLY A 579 19.87 17.71 -13.14
CA GLY A 579 20.39 17.82 -11.79
C GLY A 579 20.27 19.20 -11.15
N SER A 580 19.73 20.19 -11.87
CA SER A 580 19.54 21.55 -11.36
C SER A 580 18.31 21.64 -10.44
N ILE A 581 18.29 22.66 -9.56
CA ILE A 581 17.12 23.06 -8.77
C ILE A 581 16.48 24.27 -9.44
N SER A 582 15.16 24.45 -9.23
CA SER A 582 14.46 25.64 -9.71
C SER A 582 15.14 26.92 -9.18
N PRO A 583 15.35 27.94 -10.04
CA PRO A 583 15.90 29.23 -9.64
C PRO A 583 15.11 29.92 -8.53
N GLU A 584 13.77 29.79 -8.56
CA GLU A 584 12.85 30.34 -7.57
C GLU A 584 13.08 29.70 -6.19
N VAL A 585 13.14 28.37 -6.12
CA VAL A 585 13.41 27.64 -4.87
C VAL A 585 14.82 27.93 -4.35
N LEU A 586 15.81 28.03 -5.23
CA LEU A 586 17.18 28.39 -4.86
C LEU A 586 17.26 29.81 -4.27
N TYR A 587 16.54 30.77 -4.85
CA TYR A 587 16.45 32.13 -4.34
C TYR A 587 15.77 32.19 -2.97
N VAL A 588 14.67 31.45 -2.76
CA VAL A 588 14.01 31.34 -1.45
C VAL A 588 14.93 30.68 -0.41
N ALA A 589 15.67 29.63 -0.78
CA ALA A 589 16.63 28.97 0.12
C ALA A 589 17.70 29.96 0.63
N LYS A 590 18.15 30.88 -0.23
CA LYS A 590 19.02 31.99 0.16
C LYS A 590 18.34 32.94 1.15
N LEU A 591 17.12 33.40 0.85
CA LEU A 591 16.38 34.35 1.72
C LEU A 591 16.11 33.79 3.12
N THR A 592 15.79 32.50 3.20
CA THR A 592 15.41 31.81 4.43
C THR A 592 16.61 31.25 5.23
N GLY A 593 17.83 31.37 4.70
CA GLY A 593 19.03 30.90 5.41
C GLY A 593 19.13 29.37 5.50
N VAL A 594 18.61 28.66 4.49
CA VAL A 594 18.79 27.21 4.37
C VAL A 594 20.28 26.86 4.42
N THR A 595 20.62 25.83 5.19
CA THR A 595 22.03 25.43 5.40
C THR A 595 22.47 24.28 4.49
N CYS A 596 21.52 23.54 3.94
CA CYS A 596 21.76 22.42 3.05
C CYS A 596 20.53 22.24 2.15
N ILE A 597 20.72 22.17 0.83
CA ILE A 597 19.70 21.71 -0.11
C ILE A 597 19.98 20.25 -0.42
N LEU A 598 19.00 19.40 -0.11
CA LEU A 598 18.94 17.99 -0.50
C LEU A 598 18.20 17.88 -1.84
N LYS A 599 18.95 17.58 -2.90
CA LYS A 599 18.47 17.34 -4.26
C LYS A 599 17.89 15.92 -4.38
N ALA A 600 16.78 15.67 -3.70
CA ALA A 600 16.03 14.42 -3.78
C ALA A 600 14.55 14.66 -3.42
N GLY A 601 13.64 13.94 -4.07
CA GLY A 601 12.23 13.90 -3.71
C GLY A 601 11.81 12.64 -2.95
N GLY A 602 10.51 12.47 -2.76
CA GLY A 602 9.90 11.20 -2.35
C GLY A 602 10.30 10.68 -0.96
N ALA A 603 10.03 9.39 -0.74
CA ALA A 603 10.34 8.70 0.51
C ALA A 603 11.85 8.63 0.80
N GLN A 604 12.69 8.59 -0.24
CA GLN A 604 14.14 8.58 -0.11
C GLN A 604 14.69 9.85 0.53
N ALA A 605 14.12 11.03 0.20
CA ALA A 605 14.50 12.28 0.83
C ALA A 605 14.10 12.34 2.30
N VAL A 606 12.90 11.83 2.64
CA VAL A 606 12.45 11.72 4.03
C VAL A 606 13.37 10.79 4.83
N GLY A 607 13.73 9.62 4.28
CA GLY A 607 14.69 8.72 4.90
C GLY A 607 16.05 9.36 5.13
N ALA A 608 16.60 10.07 4.12
CA ALA A 608 17.89 10.75 4.24
C ALA A 608 17.89 11.82 5.33
N MET A 609 16.81 12.61 5.47
CA MET A 609 16.70 13.60 6.56
C MET A 609 16.51 12.93 7.92
N ALA A 610 15.73 11.84 8.00
CA ALA A 610 15.41 11.16 9.24
C ALA A 610 16.63 10.47 9.88
N TYR A 611 17.40 9.73 9.07
CA TYR A 611 18.53 8.94 9.56
C TYR A 611 19.89 9.66 9.36
N GLY A 612 19.95 10.64 8.45
CA GLY A 612 21.21 11.21 7.98
C GLY A 612 21.95 10.26 7.03
N THR A 613 22.90 10.83 6.29
CA THR A 613 23.91 10.08 5.51
C THR A 613 25.29 10.72 5.75
N ASP A 614 26.32 10.33 5.00
CA ASP A 614 27.63 10.98 5.12
C ASP A 614 27.56 12.44 4.65
N GLU A 615 26.78 12.72 3.60
CA GLU A 615 26.57 14.08 3.07
C GLU A 615 25.34 14.81 3.68
N VAL A 616 24.25 14.09 4.01
CA VAL A 616 22.97 14.68 4.43
C VAL A 616 22.88 14.77 5.96
N PRO A 617 22.71 15.98 6.54
CA PRO A 617 22.55 16.12 7.98
C PRO A 617 21.25 15.46 8.47
N LYS A 618 21.34 14.61 9.49
CA LYS A 618 20.18 14.12 10.24
C LYS A 618 19.44 15.27 10.93
N VAL A 619 18.12 15.31 10.80
CA VAL A 619 17.25 16.33 11.42
C VAL A 619 16.45 15.79 12.60
N ASP A 620 15.93 16.69 13.44
CA ASP A 620 15.15 16.34 14.64
C ASP A 620 13.64 16.42 14.37
N LYS A 621 13.23 17.18 13.34
CA LYS A 621 11.83 17.25 12.90
C LYS A 621 11.75 17.51 11.40
N ILE A 622 10.86 16.80 10.69
CA ILE A 622 10.61 16.93 9.25
C ILE A 622 9.27 17.62 9.02
N PHE A 623 9.27 18.61 8.13
CA PHE A 623 8.12 19.42 7.78
C PHE A 623 7.82 19.33 6.29
N GLY A 624 6.61 19.71 5.93
CA GLY A 624 6.21 20.01 4.57
C GLY A 624 5.19 19.04 4.00
N PRO A 625 4.39 19.52 3.05
CA PRO A 625 3.40 18.70 2.36
C PRO A 625 4.10 17.73 1.40
N GLY A 626 3.35 16.77 0.90
CA GLY A 626 3.85 15.88 -0.13
C GLY A 626 2.77 14.92 -0.60
N ASN A 627 3.07 14.19 -1.67
CA ASN A 627 2.19 13.12 -2.10
C ASN A 627 2.13 12.01 -1.03
N GLN A 628 1.22 11.06 -1.24
CA GLN A 628 1.03 9.88 -0.38
C GLN A 628 2.31 9.11 -0.02
N TRP A 629 3.34 9.09 -0.88
CA TRP A 629 4.62 8.42 -0.59
C TRP A 629 5.43 9.17 0.46
N VAL A 630 5.46 10.51 0.35
CA VAL A 630 6.15 11.39 1.31
C VAL A 630 5.42 11.35 2.65
N THR A 631 4.10 11.44 2.66
CA THR A 631 3.30 11.35 3.89
C THR A 631 3.50 10.00 4.59
N ALA A 632 3.42 8.89 3.86
CA ALA A 632 3.64 7.58 4.43
C ALA A 632 5.08 7.42 4.96
N ALA A 633 6.08 8.00 4.29
CA ALA A 633 7.46 8.01 4.79
C ALA A 633 7.59 8.79 6.09
N LYS A 634 7.00 10.00 6.17
CA LYS A 634 6.95 10.83 7.38
C LYS A 634 6.30 10.07 8.53
N MET A 635 5.17 9.40 8.26
CA MET A 635 4.47 8.57 9.24
C MET A 635 5.26 7.35 9.69
N LEU A 636 6.05 6.75 8.79
CA LEU A 636 6.93 5.62 9.13
C LEU A 636 8.07 6.09 10.05
N VAL A 637 8.83 7.11 9.65
CA VAL A 637 10.06 7.52 10.37
C VAL A 637 9.77 8.12 11.74
N GLN A 638 8.61 8.78 11.94
CA GLN A 638 8.26 9.32 13.27
C GLN A 638 8.04 8.24 14.33
N ASN A 639 7.69 7.02 13.90
CA ASN A 639 7.42 5.88 14.78
C ASN A 639 8.69 5.04 15.02
N ASP A 640 9.79 5.34 14.34
CA ASP A 640 11.06 4.66 14.53
C ASP A 640 11.89 5.35 15.64
N THR A 641 12.05 4.67 16.77
CA THR A 641 12.84 5.17 17.90
C THR A 641 14.33 5.28 17.61
N ASP A 642 14.83 4.65 16.55
CA ASP A 642 16.22 4.82 16.14
C ASP A 642 16.43 6.10 15.32
N ALA A 643 15.41 6.52 14.56
CA ALA A 643 15.44 7.78 13.82
C ALA A 643 15.40 8.99 14.77
N LEU A 644 14.63 8.89 15.87
CA LEU A 644 14.38 9.99 16.81
C LEU A 644 14.05 11.29 16.09
N VAL A 645 13.05 11.22 15.20
CA VAL A 645 12.61 12.34 14.38
C VAL A 645 11.12 12.54 14.58
N ALA A 646 10.70 13.79 14.75
CA ALA A 646 9.28 14.14 14.74
C ALA A 646 8.85 14.57 13.33
N ILE A 647 7.55 14.70 13.12
CA ILE A 647 7.00 15.40 11.94
C ILE A 647 6.10 16.55 12.40
N ASP A 648 5.80 17.47 11.49
CA ASP A 648 4.74 18.47 11.68
C ASP A 648 3.35 17.82 11.82
N MET A 649 2.89 17.15 10.77
CA MET A 649 1.57 16.54 10.68
C MET A 649 1.48 15.54 9.53
N PRO A 650 0.52 14.59 9.56
CA PRO A 650 0.10 13.85 8.38
C PRO A 650 -0.58 14.78 7.36
N ALA A 651 -0.28 14.60 6.08
CA ALA A 651 -0.95 15.31 4.98
C ALA A 651 -1.58 14.30 4.00
N GLY A 652 -2.90 14.34 3.87
CA GLY A 652 -3.68 13.74 2.78
C GLY A 652 -3.87 14.70 1.58
N PRO A 653 -4.76 14.35 0.64
CA PRO A 653 -5.13 15.23 -0.48
C PRO A 653 -5.63 16.61 0.01
N SER A 654 -5.44 17.64 -0.81
CA SER A 654 -5.86 19.01 -0.48
C SER A 654 -7.38 19.18 -0.52
N GLU A 655 -7.90 20.02 0.37
CA GLU A 655 -9.33 20.20 0.62
C GLU A 655 -9.71 21.68 0.74
N VAL A 656 -10.89 22.05 0.25
CA VAL A 656 -11.51 23.35 0.56
C VAL A 656 -13.00 23.17 0.81
N LEU A 657 -13.51 23.85 1.84
CA LEU A 657 -14.93 23.97 2.13
C LEU A 657 -15.33 25.44 2.05
N VAL A 658 -16.30 25.75 1.22
CA VAL A 658 -16.88 27.10 1.05
C VAL A 658 -18.24 27.13 1.72
N ILE A 659 -18.49 28.08 2.61
CA ILE A 659 -19.82 28.40 3.12
C ILE A 659 -20.32 29.64 2.39
N ALA A 660 -21.45 29.53 1.71
CA ALA A 660 -22.02 30.60 0.89
C ALA A 660 -23.48 30.86 1.26
N ASP A 661 -23.82 32.14 1.44
CA ASP A 661 -25.20 32.61 1.58
C ASP A 661 -25.67 33.42 0.36
N HIS A 662 -26.89 33.96 0.44
CA HIS A 662 -27.51 34.74 -0.63
C HIS A 662 -26.69 35.93 -1.16
N THR A 663 -25.69 36.43 -0.43
CA THR A 663 -24.80 37.53 -0.85
C THR A 663 -23.58 37.06 -1.62
N ALA A 664 -23.30 35.75 -1.63
CA ALA A 664 -22.16 35.18 -2.32
C ALA A 664 -22.20 35.49 -3.81
N ASN A 665 -21.04 35.76 -4.40
CA ASN A 665 -20.92 35.92 -5.84
C ASN A 665 -20.66 34.55 -6.49
N PRO A 666 -21.54 34.05 -7.39
CA PRO A 666 -21.35 32.76 -8.03
C PRO A 666 -19.99 32.59 -8.72
N VAL A 667 -19.46 33.66 -9.30
CA VAL A 667 -18.18 33.67 -10.01
C VAL A 667 -17.02 33.40 -9.04
N PHE A 668 -17.08 34.00 -7.84
CA PHE A 668 -16.02 33.88 -6.83
C PHE A 668 -16.07 32.51 -6.16
N VAL A 669 -17.27 32.05 -5.78
CA VAL A 669 -17.45 30.71 -5.19
C VAL A 669 -16.94 29.61 -6.13
N ALA A 670 -17.30 29.69 -7.42
CA ALA A 670 -16.80 28.74 -8.42
C ALA A 670 -15.27 28.81 -8.58
N SER A 671 -14.70 30.01 -8.62
CA SER A 671 -13.25 30.21 -8.71
C SER A 671 -12.50 29.60 -7.51
N ASP A 672 -13.01 29.80 -6.30
CA ASP A 672 -12.41 29.27 -5.08
C ASP A 672 -12.46 27.74 -5.04
N LEU A 673 -13.62 27.14 -5.37
CA LEU A 673 -13.76 25.68 -5.49
C LEU A 673 -12.79 25.11 -6.54
N LEU A 674 -12.64 25.78 -7.69
CA LEU A 674 -11.75 25.30 -8.75
C LEU A 674 -10.26 25.48 -8.41
N SER A 675 -9.91 26.50 -7.63
CA SER A 675 -8.53 26.75 -7.21
C SER A 675 -7.93 25.55 -6.47
N GLN A 676 -8.72 24.89 -5.62
CA GLN A 676 -8.29 23.65 -4.96
C GLN A 676 -8.45 22.42 -5.85
N ALA A 677 -9.50 22.36 -6.67
CA ALA A 677 -9.77 21.20 -7.53
C ALA A 677 -8.66 20.94 -8.56
N GLU A 678 -7.90 21.96 -8.97
CA GLU A 678 -6.79 21.79 -9.93
C GLU A 678 -5.49 21.22 -9.32
N HIS A 679 -5.38 21.18 -7.99
CA HIS A 679 -4.18 20.67 -7.30
C HIS A 679 -3.91 19.20 -7.63
N GLY A 680 -4.94 18.36 -7.63
CA GLY A 680 -4.80 16.94 -7.96
C GLY A 680 -6.13 16.22 -8.11
N VAL A 681 -6.10 15.06 -8.77
CA VAL A 681 -7.31 14.24 -8.99
C VAL A 681 -7.92 13.70 -7.69
N ASP A 682 -7.14 13.73 -6.61
CA ASP A 682 -7.55 13.29 -5.28
C ASP A 682 -8.07 14.44 -4.40
N SER A 683 -8.02 15.69 -4.87
CA SER A 683 -8.59 16.83 -4.16
C SER A 683 -10.11 16.67 -3.99
N GLN A 684 -10.65 17.23 -2.91
CA GLN A 684 -12.09 17.27 -2.65
C GLN A 684 -12.50 18.69 -2.29
N VAL A 685 -13.59 19.17 -2.91
CA VAL A 685 -14.15 20.48 -2.60
C VAL A 685 -15.60 20.36 -2.16
N ILE A 686 -16.01 21.21 -1.21
CA ILE A 686 -17.35 21.19 -0.64
C ILE A 686 -17.93 22.60 -0.66
N LEU A 687 -19.18 22.72 -1.11
CA LEU A 687 -19.96 23.94 -0.99
C LEU A 687 -21.10 23.71 0.00
N LEU A 688 -21.13 24.46 1.11
CA LEU A 688 -22.28 24.54 2.01
C LEU A 688 -23.14 25.74 1.61
N ALA A 689 -24.28 25.47 0.98
CA ALA A 689 -25.18 26.48 0.45
C ALA A 689 -26.30 26.78 1.47
N ILE A 690 -26.26 27.96 2.09
CA ILE A 690 -27.27 28.39 3.06
C ILE A 690 -28.41 29.06 2.32
N ASN A 691 -29.54 28.36 2.20
CA ASN A 691 -30.78 28.87 1.57
C ASN A 691 -30.59 29.58 0.22
N LEU A 692 -29.66 29.10 -0.61
CA LEU A 692 -29.49 29.61 -1.97
C LEU A 692 -30.70 29.23 -2.83
N THR A 693 -31.16 30.15 -3.68
CA THR A 693 -32.24 29.82 -4.63
C THR A 693 -31.72 28.86 -5.71
N PRO A 694 -32.61 28.06 -6.35
CA PRO A 694 -32.22 27.19 -7.46
C PRO A 694 -31.48 27.94 -8.58
N GLU A 695 -31.84 29.20 -8.85
CA GLU A 695 -31.17 30.05 -9.83
C GLU A 695 -29.75 30.42 -9.41
N HIS A 696 -29.53 30.70 -8.12
CA HIS A 696 -28.21 31.03 -7.59
C HIS A 696 -27.29 29.79 -7.62
N LEU A 697 -27.79 28.63 -7.20
CA LEU A 697 -27.05 27.35 -7.31
C LEU A 697 -26.72 27.02 -8.76
N ALA A 698 -27.68 27.16 -9.68
CA ALA A 698 -27.44 26.96 -11.10
C ALA A 698 -26.40 27.92 -11.68
N ALA A 699 -26.34 29.17 -11.19
CA ALA A 699 -25.32 30.13 -11.58
C ALA A 699 -23.92 29.71 -11.10
N ILE A 700 -23.79 29.17 -9.89
CA ILE A 700 -22.51 28.62 -9.38
C ILE A 700 -22.07 27.43 -10.24
N GLU A 701 -22.96 26.46 -10.49
CA GLU A 701 -22.64 25.29 -11.31
C GLU A 701 -22.26 25.67 -12.76
N ALA A 702 -22.94 26.67 -13.34
CA ALA A 702 -22.59 27.18 -14.67
C ALA A 702 -21.20 27.83 -14.69
N GLU A 703 -20.83 28.53 -13.62
CA GLU A 703 -19.49 29.12 -13.48
C GLU A 703 -18.41 28.06 -13.23
N ILE A 704 -18.69 27.01 -12.48
CA ILE A 704 -17.78 25.86 -12.31
C ILE A 704 -17.45 25.26 -13.68
N ASP A 705 -18.46 24.95 -14.51
CA ASP A 705 -18.21 24.39 -15.85
C ASP A 705 -17.45 25.37 -16.75
N ARG A 706 -17.91 26.63 -16.81
CA ARG A 706 -17.32 27.65 -17.68
C ARG A 706 -15.85 27.91 -17.35
N GLN A 707 -15.54 28.10 -16.07
CA GLN A 707 -14.19 28.42 -15.62
C GLN A 707 -13.29 27.20 -15.70
N ALA A 708 -13.75 26.00 -15.31
CA ALA A 708 -12.96 24.78 -15.38
C ALA A 708 -12.51 24.47 -16.82
N ARG A 709 -13.38 24.67 -17.83
CA ARG A 709 -13.04 24.50 -19.25
C ARG A 709 -11.95 25.44 -19.74
N ALA A 710 -11.80 26.60 -19.12
CA ALA A 710 -10.75 27.56 -19.46
C ALA A 710 -9.40 27.20 -18.81
N LEU A 711 -9.37 26.28 -17.84
CA LEU A 711 -8.14 25.90 -17.14
C LEU A 711 -7.28 24.94 -17.98
N PRO A 712 -5.95 25.15 -18.07
CA PRO A 712 -5.03 24.19 -18.66
C PRO A 712 -5.10 22.80 -18.01
N ARG A 713 -5.49 22.75 -16.72
CA ARG A 713 -5.59 21.54 -15.90
C ARG A 713 -7.02 21.00 -15.79
N VAL A 714 -7.91 21.34 -16.74
CA VAL A 714 -9.33 20.92 -16.74
C VAL A 714 -9.55 19.43 -16.48
N LYS A 715 -8.68 18.56 -17.01
CA LYS A 715 -8.79 17.10 -16.82
C LYS A 715 -8.62 16.70 -15.35
N ILE A 716 -7.76 17.39 -14.61
CA ILE A 716 -7.54 17.15 -13.18
C ILE A 716 -8.74 17.68 -12.39
N ALA A 717 -9.14 18.94 -12.64
CA ALA A 717 -10.27 19.56 -11.98
C ALA A 717 -11.57 18.76 -12.19
N ARG A 718 -11.82 18.25 -13.39
CA ARG A 718 -12.99 17.40 -13.70
C ARG A 718 -13.05 16.14 -12.82
N GLU A 719 -11.91 15.49 -12.57
CA GLU A 719 -11.88 14.30 -11.70
C GLU A 719 -12.06 14.62 -10.22
N ALA A 720 -11.52 15.75 -9.75
CA ALA A 720 -11.73 16.22 -8.38
C ALA A 720 -13.22 16.60 -8.15
N ILE A 721 -13.84 17.28 -9.11
CA ILE A 721 -15.24 17.71 -9.03
C ILE A 721 -16.21 16.51 -8.94
N LYS A 722 -15.93 15.38 -9.59
CA LYS A 722 -16.75 14.15 -9.46
C LYS A 722 -16.88 13.64 -8.02
N LYS A 723 -15.89 13.93 -7.17
CA LYS A 723 -15.82 13.51 -5.76
C LYS A 723 -16.30 14.62 -4.79
N SER A 724 -16.68 15.76 -5.35
CA SER A 724 -17.02 16.99 -4.65
C SER A 724 -18.53 17.13 -4.53
N VAL A 725 -18.99 17.85 -3.49
CA VAL A 725 -20.41 17.90 -3.15
C VAL A 725 -20.85 19.31 -2.75
N THR A 726 -21.99 19.73 -3.30
CA THR A 726 -22.78 20.86 -2.83
C THR A 726 -23.80 20.33 -1.82
N VAL A 727 -23.77 20.84 -0.60
CA VAL A 727 -24.67 20.46 0.49
C VAL A 727 -25.53 21.68 0.82
N GLU A 728 -26.82 21.58 0.51
CA GLU A 728 -27.81 22.57 0.89
C GLU A 728 -28.18 22.40 2.36
N VAL A 729 -28.05 23.50 3.11
CA VAL A 729 -28.29 23.55 4.56
C VAL A 729 -29.29 24.66 4.88
N LYS A 730 -30.06 24.47 5.95
CA LYS A 730 -31.20 25.33 6.30
C LYS A 730 -30.81 26.69 6.87
N ASP A 731 -29.66 26.78 7.54
CA ASP A 731 -29.19 27.99 8.21
C ASP A 731 -27.68 27.91 8.49
N LEU A 732 -27.14 29.04 8.96
CA LEU A 732 -25.73 29.19 9.31
C LEU A 732 -25.31 28.22 10.42
N GLU A 733 -26.15 27.98 11.42
CA GLU A 733 -25.86 27.06 12.52
C GLU A 733 -25.60 25.64 12.00
N GLU A 734 -26.44 25.16 11.09
CA GLU A 734 -26.26 23.86 10.46
C GLU A 734 -24.99 23.81 9.58
N ALA A 735 -24.68 24.90 8.86
CA ALA A 735 -23.47 25.02 8.05
C ALA A 735 -22.19 24.97 8.89
N VAL A 736 -22.14 25.75 9.97
CA VAL A 736 -20.99 25.81 10.90
C VAL A 736 -20.80 24.47 11.58
N LYS A 737 -21.89 23.85 12.05
CA LYS A 737 -21.84 22.50 12.63
C LYS A 737 -21.27 21.48 11.64
N PHE A 738 -21.77 21.46 10.41
CA PHE A 738 -21.24 20.56 9.38
C PHE A 738 -19.76 20.83 9.11
N SER A 739 -19.37 22.10 8.96
CA SER A 739 -17.97 22.48 8.72
C SER A 739 -17.05 22.03 9.87
N ASN A 740 -17.45 22.24 11.12
CA ASN A 740 -16.72 21.78 12.30
C ASN A 740 -16.65 20.25 12.40
N GLU A 741 -17.69 19.54 11.95
CA GLU A 741 -17.68 18.07 11.83
C GLU A 741 -16.86 17.57 10.63
N TYR A 742 -16.77 18.35 9.56
CA TYR A 742 -15.92 18.01 8.43
C TYR A 742 -14.45 18.27 8.77
N ALA A 743 -14.13 19.36 9.49
CA ALA A 743 -12.79 19.82 9.84
C ALA A 743 -11.89 20.01 8.59
N PRO A 744 -12.23 20.97 7.71
CA PRO A 744 -11.52 21.19 6.46
C PRO A 744 -10.08 21.72 6.65
N GLU A 745 -9.24 21.47 5.66
CA GLU A 745 -7.94 22.14 5.53
C GLU A 745 -8.12 23.65 5.36
N HIS A 746 -8.92 24.06 4.36
CA HIS A 746 -9.25 25.45 4.07
C HIS A 746 -10.75 25.69 4.21
N LEU A 747 -11.13 26.75 4.93
CA LEU A 747 -12.51 27.19 5.10
C LEU A 747 -12.70 28.61 4.55
N ILE A 748 -13.58 28.78 3.57
CA ILE A 748 -13.88 30.09 2.98
C ILE A 748 -15.31 30.51 3.35
N LEU A 749 -15.46 31.74 3.85
CA LEU A 749 -16.73 32.31 4.31
C LEU A 749 -17.21 33.40 3.35
N HIS A 750 -18.03 33.01 2.36
CA HIS A 750 -18.77 33.93 1.48
C HIS A 750 -20.13 34.27 2.09
N LEU A 751 -20.10 35.05 3.17
CA LEU A 751 -21.28 35.40 3.98
C LEU A 751 -21.43 36.92 4.14
N GLU A 752 -22.67 37.39 4.31
CA GLU A 752 -22.96 38.82 4.56
C GLU A 752 -22.21 39.36 5.79
N LYS A 753 -22.08 38.52 6.82
CA LYS A 753 -21.45 38.81 8.12
C LYS A 753 -20.31 37.85 8.44
N ALA A 754 -19.46 37.55 7.47
CA ALA A 754 -18.40 36.54 7.58
C ALA A 754 -17.50 36.70 8.83
N GLU A 755 -17.15 37.93 9.21
CA GLU A 755 -16.29 38.21 10.39
C GLU A 755 -16.90 37.74 11.72
N GLU A 756 -18.23 37.83 11.87
CA GLU A 756 -18.93 37.44 13.11
C GLU A 756 -18.84 35.91 13.33
N VAL A 757 -18.76 35.14 12.24
CA VAL A 757 -18.81 33.67 12.25
C VAL A 757 -17.49 33.04 12.68
N VAL A 758 -16.37 33.76 12.59
CA VAL A 758 -15.03 33.22 12.90
C VAL A 758 -14.95 32.66 14.32
N ALA A 759 -15.66 33.27 15.28
CA ALA A 759 -15.68 32.82 16.68
C ALA A 759 -16.42 31.48 16.89
N GLU A 760 -17.23 31.05 15.93
CA GLU A 760 -17.99 29.79 15.97
C GLU A 760 -17.26 28.62 15.28
N ILE A 761 -16.14 28.91 14.59
CA ILE A 761 -15.33 27.89 13.93
C ILE A 761 -14.43 27.20 14.97
N GLU A 762 -14.65 25.91 15.16
CA GLU A 762 -13.88 25.06 16.08
C GLU A 762 -12.74 24.33 15.34
N ASN A 763 -13.00 23.83 14.12
CA ASN A 763 -12.07 22.98 13.39
C ASN A 763 -11.90 23.47 11.93
N ALA A 764 -10.77 24.11 11.63
CA ALA A 764 -10.32 24.42 10.28
C ALA A 764 -8.79 24.63 10.29
N GLY A 765 -8.10 24.27 9.21
CA GLY A 765 -6.66 24.53 9.08
C GLY A 765 -6.36 26.02 8.93
N SER A 766 -7.02 26.67 7.97
CA SER A 766 -6.99 28.13 7.75
C SER A 766 -8.38 28.64 7.33
N VAL A 767 -8.72 29.85 7.75
CA VAL A 767 -10.03 30.47 7.50
C VAL A 767 -9.87 31.74 6.69
N PHE A 768 -10.67 31.87 5.63
CA PHE A 768 -10.69 32.99 4.71
C PHE A 768 -12.02 33.71 4.80
N VAL A 769 -11.97 35.00 5.13
CA VAL A 769 -13.14 35.74 5.61
C VAL A 769 -13.56 36.79 4.57
N GLY A 770 -14.79 36.63 4.05
CA GLY A 770 -15.39 37.58 3.12
C GLY A 770 -14.99 37.38 1.64
N PRO A 771 -15.63 38.13 0.74
CA PRO A 771 -15.61 37.84 -0.70
C PRO A 771 -14.29 38.17 -1.42
N PHE A 772 -13.36 38.88 -0.77
CA PHE A 772 -12.07 39.29 -1.33
C PHE A 772 -10.88 38.54 -0.75
N SER A 773 -11.16 37.43 -0.05
CA SER A 773 -10.16 36.60 0.61
C SER A 773 -10.10 35.22 -0.06
N PRO A 774 -9.68 35.10 -1.34
CA PRO A 774 -9.54 33.79 -1.97
C PRO A 774 -8.43 32.97 -1.30
N GLU A 775 -8.55 31.64 -1.35
CA GLU A 775 -7.54 30.70 -0.83
C GLU A 775 -6.14 31.03 -1.37
N SER A 776 -6.06 31.40 -2.64
CA SER A 776 -4.82 31.78 -3.32
C SER A 776 -4.04 32.89 -2.62
N CYS A 777 -4.71 33.84 -1.95
CA CYS A 777 -3.97 34.84 -1.18
C CYS A 777 -3.21 34.19 -0.02
N GLY A 778 -3.81 33.22 0.69
CA GLY A 778 -3.16 32.47 1.76
C GLY A 778 -2.08 31.50 1.27
N ASP A 779 -2.29 30.88 0.10
CA ASP A 779 -1.31 29.95 -0.49
C ASP A 779 0.00 30.61 -0.87
N TYR A 780 -0.03 31.90 -1.19
CA TYR A 780 1.11 32.60 -1.75
C TYR A 780 1.65 33.71 -0.86
N ALA A 781 0.84 34.66 -0.40
CA ALA A 781 1.39 35.96 0.00
C ALA A 781 0.66 36.74 1.11
N SER A 782 -0.47 36.30 1.65
CA SER A 782 -1.17 37.04 2.74
C SER A 782 -0.33 37.10 4.01
N GLY A 783 0.47 36.04 4.26
CA GLY A 783 1.31 35.84 5.44
C GLY A 783 0.96 34.59 6.24
N THR A 784 -0.25 34.05 6.08
CA THR A 784 -0.66 32.76 6.67
C THR A 784 0.14 31.60 6.07
N ASN A 785 0.15 30.46 6.74
CA ASN A 785 0.89 29.27 6.29
C ASN A 785 -0.03 28.29 5.57
N HIS A 786 0.35 27.84 4.37
CA HIS A 786 -0.44 26.87 3.60
C HIS A 786 -0.11 25.40 3.89
N THR A 787 0.85 25.12 4.79
CA THR A 787 1.14 23.73 5.18
C THR A 787 0.18 23.36 6.29
N LEU A 788 -0.97 22.83 5.90
CA LEU A 788 -2.14 22.67 6.75
C LEU A 788 -2.53 21.19 6.91
N PRO A 789 -3.27 20.86 7.99
CA PRO A 789 -3.74 19.50 8.21
C PRO A 789 -4.98 19.20 7.36
N THR A 790 -4.94 18.12 6.58
CA THR A 790 -6.05 17.63 5.75
C THR A 790 -6.69 16.38 6.35
N ASN A 791 -7.68 15.77 5.68
CA ASN A 791 -8.28 14.49 6.08
C ASN A 791 -8.87 14.49 7.50
N GLY A 792 -9.41 15.63 7.92
CA GLY A 792 -9.95 15.84 9.28
C GLY A 792 -8.90 16.02 10.38
N PHE A 793 -7.60 16.04 10.06
CA PHE A 793 -6.55 16.28 11.05
C PHE A 793 -6.60 17.68 11.68
N ALA A 794 -7.32 18.63 11.06
CA ALA A 794 -7.58 19.97 11.63
C ALA A 794 -8.27 19.93 13.01
N ARG A 795 -8.86 18.79 13.40
CA ARG A 795 -9.41 18.57 14.75
C ARG A 795 -8.36 18.51 15.86
N GLN A 796 -7.11 18.17 15.53
CA GLN A 796 -6.05 18.00 16.54
C GLN A 796 -4.68 18.55 16.13
N PHE A 797 -4.51 18.97 14.87
CA PHE A 797 -3.31 19.63 14.38
C PHE A 797 -3.64 21.07 13.99
N SER A 798 -2.67 21.95 14.20
CA SER A 798 -2.68 23.29 13.60
C SER A 798 -1.85 23.28 12.32
N GLY A 799 -2.07 24.27 11.46
CA GLY A 799 -1.14 24.63 10.40
C GLY A 799 0.28 24.85 10.93
N VAL A 800 1.28 24.67 10.06
CA VAL A 800 2.67 25.00 10.38
C VAL A 800 2.76 26.47 10.79
N ASN A 801 3.46 26.73 11.88
CA ASN A 801 3.63 28.06 12.46
C ASN A 801 4.98 28.14 13.17
N THR A 802 5.34 29.30 13.71
CA THR A 802 6.66 29.50 14.35
C THR A 802 6.87 28.56 15.54
N LEU A 803 5.82 28.27 16.31
CA LEU A 803 5.88 27.37 17.46
C LEU A 803 6.12 25.92 17.03
N SER A 804 5.73 25.54 15.81
CA SER A 804 6.01 24.21 15.25
C SER A 804 7.51 23.90 15.18
N PHE A 805 8.36 24.94 15.11
CA PHE A 805 9.82 24.89 15.07
C PHE A 805 10.48 25.13 16.45
N GLN A 806 9.70 25.21 17.52
CA GLN A 806 10.19 25.51 18.87
C GLN A 806 9.81 24.39 19.86
N LYS A 807 10.51 24.38 20.98
CA LYS A 807 10.18 23.63 22.20
C LYS A 807 9.94 24.63 23.31
N HIS A 808 8.91 24.42 24.10
CA HIS A 808 8.63 25.24 25.27
C HIS A 808 9.10 24.50 26.52
N ILE A 809 10.24 24.94 27.07
CA ILE A 809 10.87 24.30 28.22
C ILE A 809 10.35 24.98 29.48
N THR A 810 9.95 24.21 30.48
CA THR A 810 9.57 24.72 31.79
C THR A 810 10.75 24.74 32.75
N SER A 811 10.80 25.73 33.63
CA SER A 811 11.71 25.74 34.77
C SER A 811 10.98 26.17 36.03
N GLN A 812 11.56 25.87 37.19
CA GLN A 812 11.00 26.27 38.47
C GLN A 812 12.11 26.68 39.42
N THR A 813 11.84 27.71 40.21
CA THR A 813 12.68 28.13 41.33
C THR A 813 11.85 28.06 42.60
N VAL A 814 12.33 27.29 43.57
CA VAL A 814 11.71 27.15 44.88
C VAL A 814 12.68 27.73 45.91
N SER A 815 12.29 28.85 46.51
CA SER A 815 13.01 29.47 47.62
C SER A 815 12.92 28.60 48.88
N ALA A 816 13.77 28.87 49.88
CA ALA A 816 13.70 28.18 51.17
C ALA A 816 12.31 28.32 51.83
N GLU A 817 11.73 29.51 51.82
CA GLU A 817 10.39 29.77 52.37
C GLU A 817 9.28 29.10 51.54
N GLY A 818 9.44 29.07 50.22
CA GLY A 818 8.56 28.29 49.34
C GLY A 818 8.62 26.80 49.64
N LEU A 819 9.81 26.24 49.85
CA LEU A 819 10.00 24.82 50.15
C LEU A 819 9.41 24.44 51.51
N LYS A 820 9.55 25.29 52.54
CA LYS A 820 8.90 25.07 53.85
C LYS A 820 7.38 24.96 53.73
N LYS A 821 6.77 25.70 52.80
CA LYS A 821 5.32 25.67 52.54
C LYS A 821 4.91 24.49 51.64
N LEU A 822 5.58 24.31 50.50
CA LEU A 822 5.24 23.30 49.49
C LEU A 822 5.64 21.88 49.92
N GLY A 823 6.81 21.75 50.54
CA GLY A 823 7.47 20.48 50.82
C GLY A 823 6.64 19.46 51.58
N PRO A 824 5.91 19.82 52.66
CA PRO A 824 5.05 18.88 53.38
C PRO A 824 3.96 18.23 52.51
N TYR A 825 3.41 18.97 51.54
CA TYR A 825 2.43 18.42 50.59
C TYR A 825 3.08 17.43 49.63
N VAL A 826 4.24 17.78 49.07
CA VAL A 826 5.01 16.91 48.16
C VAL A 826 5.42 15.62 48.85
N VAL A 827 5.88 15.67 50.11
CA VAL A 827 6.21 14.46 50.89
C VAL A 827 5.01 13.55 51.06
N ARG A 828 3.84 14.09 51.47
CA ARG A 828 2.63 13.29 51.66
C ARG A 828 2.13 12.64 50.37
N LEU A 829 2.20 13.36 49.25
CA LEU A 829 1.84 12.81 47.94
C LEU A 829 2.81 11.70 47.52
N ALA A 830 4.12 11.94 47.63
CA ALA A 830 5.14 10.95 47.29
C ALA A 830 5.06 9.69 48.18
N GLU A 831 4.79 9.83 49.48
CA GLU A 831 4.53 8.71 50.39
C GLU A 831 3.29 7.91 49.96
N ARG A 832 2.20 8.63 49.60
CA ARG A 832 0.95 7.99 49.16
C ARG A 832 1.13 7.22 47.85
N GLU A 833 2.00 7.70 46.97
CA GLU A 833 2.38 7.05 45.72
C GLU A 833 3.45 5.95 45.90
N GLY A 834 4.01 5.79 47.12
CA GLY A 834 5.07 4.82 47.39
C GLY A 834 6.45 5.21 46.82
N LEU A 835 6.66 6.49 46.51
CA LEU A 835 7.88 7.03 45.92
C LEU A 835 8.82 7.64 46.97
N GLU A 836 9.38 6.78 47.82
CA GLU A 836 10.13 7.19 49.01
C GLU A 836 11.37 8.05 48.72
N ALA A 837 12.06 7.81 47.60
CA ALA A 837 13.19 8.64 47.17
C ALA A 837 12.77 10.09 46.83
N HIS A 838 11.58 10.28 46.25
CA HIS A 838 11.04 11.61 45.94
C HIS A 838 10.70 12.37 47.23
N ALA A 839 10.06 11.68 48.18
CA ALA A 839 9.78 12.24 49.50
C ALA A 839 11.09 12.64 50.23
N ASN A 840 12.09 11.75 50.22
CA ASN A 840 13.38 12.00 50.86
C ASN A 840 14.15 13.18 50.25
N ALA A 841 14.08 13.40 48.93
CA ALA A 841 14.69 14.56 48.30
C ALA A 841 14.18 15.89 48.90
N VAL A 842 12.92 15.94 49.33
CA VAL A 842 12.35 17.10 50.03
C VAL A 842 12.70 17.10 51.51
N ARG A 843 12.53 15.96 52.20
CA ARG A 843 12.78 15.86 53.66
C ARG A 843 14.19 16.28 54.05
N VAL A 844 15.22 15.88 53.31
CA VAL A 844 16.61 16.25 53.65
C VAL A 844 16.85 17.76 53.56
N ARG A 845 16.22 18.44 52.60
CA ARG A 845 16.30 19.90 52.45
C ARG A 845 15.55 20.62 53.55
N LEU A 846 14.35 20.16 53.90
CA LEU A 846 13.60 20.68 55.04
C LEU A 846 14.35 20.48 56.37
N ALA A 847 14.94 19.29 56.57
CA ALA A 847 15.74 19.01 57.75
C ALA A 847 16.94 19.94 57.87
N GLU A 848 17.62 20.26 56.76
CA GLU A 848 18.74 21.20 56.76
C GLU A 848 18.29 22.64 57.02
N LEU A 849 17.19 23.09 56.41
CA LEU A 849 16.61 24.42 56.65
C LEU A 849 16.10 24.64 58.08
N ASN A 850 15.85 23.55 58.82
CA ASN A 850 15.43 23.60 60.22
C ASN A 850 16.61 23.54 61.22
N LYS A 851 17.85 23.34 60.74
CA LYS A 851 19.07 23.41 61.59
C LYS A 851 19.66 24.82 61.68
N GLN A 852 19.35 25.68 60.69
CA GLN A 852 19.66 27.10 60.67
C GLN A 852 18.57 27.87 61.42
#